data_AF-A0A562SYG7-F1
#
_entry.id   AF-A0A562SYG7-F1
#
_cell.length_a   1.000
_cell.length_b   1.000
_cell.length_c   1.000
_cell.angle_alpha   90.00
_cell.angle_beta   90.00
_cell.angle_gamma   90.00
#
_symmetry.space_group_name_H-M   'P 1'
#
loop_
_entity.id
_entity.type
_entity.pdbx_description
1 polymer ?
#
loop_
_entity_poly.entity_id
_entity_poly.type
_entity_poly.pdbx_seq_one_letter_code
_entity_poly.pdbx_strand_id
1 'polypeptide(L)'
;MTDLKVTLTDALQKTLGQKGVNAYAVYFDTAGNSPSWTTLVNNGSVQSEGVQTIDLPFPYNGGKIYFLIQSEDPSGPQTDLQTVIAKESEITWQHGETYQYRVDSFEVSLLGKSGDAGNLTSVQGFGLSMELSVSYDNGNATQTRSYAISGDDVFGKIKEINSSAIHTFTGGPLKGDNRAAISPSEAVGLAPPDPTFSTSDWNAYVESLQVANTGIEVAGFFNGAKDGNDIYHNAGFFGYALEWSETDKAFWLNPTDSSHVKGSIKITAEALENSIYSTLGNVEIYTNSTDGIPYDIQGSKLANQSEMNSGANTQWGEVLTQFLTGFTGGYYGTEGASLNSEVADTIDLNKNWNWDPVYAFGNNLSGDGPKFSDPYSEIFFFNSNSYGSGYSDNLMDAYAKGGPLIPVAETLESGTVQNVSQIDLTIYDDSETPSGYTTPVIYNYIAPPGHTDFLTKQADPTSYTPATFGANTAANITLNFFNQNVVLKDDTSITLEIFDGLVKGKEIFRTIEFNVPAGENLWQNWQIVKNQHGVWGANIVPDTAQTTGAMVISSLPTAENGTGWYRITVGDGDAAKTFNLYTKTQNGAFLNPSYTGQEDSLAIDGLALLAPSNVAGTPETLDTFAVNFLYSGSTTLDPSLFDWNTSSSHVSEIATLPAAAVAGTLNADQFTALSNQTQLSTNSVSSNQAQLAFGWTGTNSDPSVGSWISGYTNKISALNLVQVSFFQSGQAVLTPVYAEADIDGRWETVLSKTLGNGTFVVKTTEHIKDGVNVGGQIGAQSDALNVTVILTDYALRTSGSGQGITLDIPESDDGMVLGNWIEFAVSSENTDTSLAVQLYVVDASGNYVGRDGQTGAGVTLSDAIHGTLGVVTDDSGATVAQGAQSIFLEEGQTVRFAQLTGADTIDSTKTVSINPAQDGSYEIVYNNVSITASVQNTLDGAAMLADAQRQLDMPLVYVEQGATVNINADVNTVQTNSIGFVRVDVALDGSVTLNGEAFANTDAFRSKVVKALDGGYRYEFGDAGITPPAWTVAGHSGFYAPVIMTETGNVFVIGDTNNGGAEHIRMFGENMFGFEDLTASENSDFDYNDVVVELLLSGVTGAESLFV
;
A
#
# COMPACT_ATOMS: atom_id res chain seq x y z
N MET A 1 -15.81 12.98 30.69
CA MET A 1 -15.21 14.31 30.89
C MET A 1 -13.99 14.08 31.75
N THR A 2 -12.86 14.69 31.40
CA THR A 2 -11.56 14.44 32.02
C THR A 2 -11.13 15.70 32.76
N ASP A 3 -10.75 15.56 34.02
CA ASP A 3 -10.31 16.67 34.85
C ASP A 3 -8.78 16.76 34.84
N LEU A 4 -8.22 17.94 34.52
CA LEU A 4 -6.81 18.22 34.72
C LEU A 4 -6.60 18.89 36.07
N LYS A 5 -5.99 18.17 37.01
CA LYS A 5 -5.66 18.69 38.33
C LYS A 5 -4.24 19.24 38.36
N VAL A 6 -4.13 20.56 38.44
CA VAL A 6 -2.86 21.29 38.45
C VAL A 6 -2.44 21.60 39.88
N THR A 7 -1.22 21.23 40.25
CA THR A 7 -0.63 21.47 41.57
C THR A 7 0.65 22.30 41.44
N LEU A 8 0.80 23.34 42.26
CA LEU A 8 2.05 24.08 42.43
C LEU A 8 2.77 23.57 43.69
N THR A 9 4.06 23.22 43.59
CA THR A 9 4.83 22.82 44.78
C THR A 9 4.93 23.93 45.82
N ASP A 10 5.19 23.59 47.07
CA ASP A 10 5.35 24.56 48.16
C ASP A 10 6.47 25.59 47.87
N ALA A 11 7.57 25.14 47.24
CA ALA A 11 8.66 26.03 46.83
C ALA A 11 8.19 26.99 45.73
N LEU A 12 7.50 26.50 44.71
CA LEU A 12 6.98 27.34 43.64
C LEU A 12 5.93 28.32 44.16
N GLN A 13 5.03 27.89 45.05
CA GLN A 13 4.07 28.77 45.72
C GLN A 13 4.76 29.92 46.47
N LYS A 14 5.93 29.67 47.08
CA LYS A 14 6.72 30.71 47.73
C LYS A 14 7.38 31.65 46.73
N THR A 15 7.92 31.13 45.63
CA THR A 15 8.50 31.91 44.54
C THR A 15 7.46 32.81 43.89
N LEU A 16 6.27 32.27 43.59
CA LEU A 16 5.16 32.99 42.98
C LEU A 16 4.33 33.81 43.97
N GLY A 17 4.48 33.58 45.28
CA GLY A 17 3.77 34.29 46.36
C GLY A 17 4.15 35.76 46.54
N GLN A 18 4.82 36.35 45.56
CA GLN A 18 5.35 37.71 45.59
C GLN A 18 4.42 38.66 44.83
N LYS A 19 4.12 39.82 45.43
CA LYS A 19 3.27 40.84 44.81
C LYS A 19 3.90 41.31 43.48
N GLY A 20 3.13 41.27 42.40
CA GLY A 20 3.59 41.54 41.03
C GLY A 20 3.72 40.28 40.17
N VAL A 21 3.49 39.10 40.74
CA VAL A 21 3.48 37.82 40.00
C VAL A 21 2.06 37.34 39.73
N ASN A 22 1.76 36.95 38.50
CA ASN A 22 0.52 36.26 38.12
C ASN A 22 0.85 34.92 37.48
N ALA A 23 0.00 33.92 37.66
CA ALA A 23 0.14 32.63 36.98
C ALA A 23 -1.22 32.09 36.54
N TYR A 24 -1.25 31.50 35.35
CA TYR A 24 -2.46 31.04 34.68
C TYR A 24 -2.26 29.68 34.01
N ALA A 25 -3.32 28.90 33.93
CA ALA A 25 -3.48 27.86 32.92
C ALA A 25 -4.50 28.33 31.88
N VAL A 26 -4.23 28.10 30.61
CA VAL A 26 -5.13 28.48 29.51
C VAL A 26 -5.12 27.43 28.41
N TYR A 27 -6.30 27.08 27.90
CA TYR A 27 -6.47 26.27 26.70
C TYR A 27 -7.46 26.96 25.77
N PHE A 28 -7.44 26.58 24.49
CA PHE A 28 -8.30 27.17 23.47
C PHE A 28 -9.29 26.15 22.90
N ASP A 29 -10.36 26.66 22.31
CA ASP A 29 -11.22 25.85 21.43
C ASP A 29 -10.41 25.24 20.28
N THR A 30 -10.97 24.26 19.56
CA THR A 30 -10.28 23.55 18.47
C THR A 30 -9.86 24.46 17.31
N ALA A 31 -10.33 25.72 17.26
CA ALA A 31 -9.96 26.69 16.24
C ALA A 31 -8.91 27.71 16.74
N GLY A 32 -8.44 27.58 17.98
CA GLY A 32 -7.45 28.48 18.60
C GLY A 32 -7.97 29.89 18.89
N ASN A 33 -9.29 30.11 18.88
CA ASN A 33 -9.90 31.44 18.88
C ASN A 33 -10.54 31.86 20.20
N SER A 34 -10.88 30.90 21.08
CA SER A 34 -11.57 31.19 22.34
C SER A 34 -10.77 30.64 23.52
N PRO A 35 -10.18 31.48 24.38
CA PRO A 35 -9.43 31.02 25.53
C PRO A 35 -10.34 30.66 26.71
N SER A 36 -9.96 29.62 27.44
CA SER A 36 -10.53 29.24 28.73
C SER A 36 -9.45 29.36 29.81
N TRP A 37 -9.59 30.37 30.67
CA TRP A 37 -8.59 30.75 31.67
C TRP A 37 -8.87 30.18 33.05
N THR A 38 -7.83 29.66 33.70
CA THR A 38 -7.82 29.33 35.13
C THR A 38 -6.68 30.08 35.82
N THR A 39 -7.01 30.93 36.78
CA THR A 39 -5.99 31.68 37.55
C THR A 39 -5.40 30.81 38.65
N LEU A 40 -4.09 30.58 38.59
CA LEU A 40 -3.32 29.82 39.58
C LEU A 40 -2.76 30.75 40.67
N VAL A 41 -2.26 31.91 40.27
CA VAL A 41 -1.74 32.96 41.15
C VAL A 41 -2.24 34.32 40.66
N ASN A 42 -2.76 35.14 41.57
CA ASN A 42 -3.23 36.49 41.28
C ASN A 42 -2.45 37.51 42.12
N ASN A 43 -1.56 38.26 41.49
CA ASN A 43 -0.74 39.31 42.09
C ASN A 43 -0.04 38.85 43.38
N GLY A 44 0.59 37.69 43.34
CA GLY A 44 1.26 37.04 44.48
C GLY A 44 0.35 36.25 45.42
N SER A 45 -0.98 36.27 45.22
CA SER A 45 -1.90 35.42 45.98
C SER A 45 -2.07 34.09 45.27
N VAL A 46 -1.52 33.02 45.83
CA VAL A 46 -1.77 31.64 45.40
C VAL A 46 -3.25 31.32 45.59
N GLN A 47 -3.89 30.79 44.56
CA GLN A 47 -5.31 30.41 44.57
C GLN A 47 -5.46 28.96 45.03
N SER A 48 -6.56 28.65 45.74
CA SER A 48 -6.93 27.29 46.17
C SER A 48 -5.78 26.48 46.81
N GLU A 49 -4.93 27.13 47.62
CA GLU A 49 -3.79 26.49 48.28
C GLU A 49 -2.82 25.79 47.30
N GLY A 50 -2.72 26.30 46.07
CA GLY A 50 -1.83 25.81 45.02
C GLY A 50 -2.39 24.66 44.20
N VAL A 51 -3.66 24.27 44.39
CA VAL A 51 -4.30 23.17 43.65
C VAL A 51 -5.54 23.66 42.92
N GLN A 52 -5.60 23.50 41.60
CA GLN A 52 -6.75 23.83 40.76
C GLN A 52 -7.19 22.62 39.94
N THR A 53 -8.48 22.54 39.65
CA THR A 53 -9.05 21.55 38.72
C THR A 53 -9.58 22.29 37.50
N ILE A 54 -9.22 21.78 36.32
CA ILE A 54 -9.59 22.33 35.02
C ILE A 54 -10.39 21.26 34.27
N ASP A 55 -11.63 21.58 33.91
CA ASP A 55 -12.47 20.69 33.11
C ASP A 55 -11.99 20.73 31.66
N LEU A 56 -11.41 19.63 31.16
CA LEU A 56 -10.96 19.58 29.77
C LEU A 56 -12.14 19.34 28.82
N PRO A 57 -12.13 19.98 27.63
CA PRO A 57 -13.20 19.81 26.66
C PRO A 57 -13.24 18.37 26.11
N PHE A 58 -14.42 17.95 25.65
CA PHE A 58 -14.59 16.68 24.94
C PHE A 58 -15.58 16.85 23.77
N PRO A 59 -15.19 16.48 22.53
CA PRO A 59 -13.87 15.97 22.13
C PRO A 59 -12.79 17.06 22.17
N TYR A 60 -11.53 16.67 22.39
CA TYR A 60 -10.37 17.55 22.21
C TYR A 60 -9.34 16.85 21.34
N ASN A 61 -9.09 17.34 20.12
CA ASN A 61 -8.23 16.69 19.14
C ASN A 61 -6.90 17.46 19.05
N GLY A 62 -5.81 16.91 19.60
CA GLY A 62 -4.49 17.55 19.55
C GLY A 62 -4.44 18.94 20.20
N GLY A 63 -5.01 19.09 21.41
CA GLY A 63 -5.09 20.38 22.09
C GLY A 63 -3.90 20.65 23.03
N LYS A 64 -3.66 21.93 23.34
CA LYS A 64 -2.61 22.37 24.28
C LYS A 64 -3.19 23.11 25.48
N ILE A 65 -2.67 22.79 26.66
CA ILE A 65 -2.89 23.54 27.89
C ILE A 65 -1.59 24.27 28.21
N TYR A 66 -1.62 25.61 28.13
CA TYR A 66 -0.49 26.47 28.40
C TYR A 66 -0.45 26.91 29.86
N PHE A 67 0.74 26.93 30.44
CA PHE A 67 1.01 27.43 31.78
C PHE A 67 1.85 28.71 31.69
N LEU A 68 1.27 29.83 32.11
CA LEU A 68 1.88 31.16 31.98
C LEU A 68 2.25 31.71 33.36
N ILE A 69 3.49 32.18 33.53
CA ILE A 69 3.94 32.87 34.76
C ILE A 69 4.47 34.26 34.39
N GLN A 70 3.80 35.30 34.86
CA GLN A 70 4.11 36.70 34.58
C GLN A 70 4.76 37.38 35.79
N SER A 71 5.77 38.22 35.58
CA SER A 71 6.39 39.04 36.63
C SER A 71 6.55 40.48 36.18
N GLU A 72 5.77 41.39 36.77
CA GLU A 72 5.81 42.83 36.52
C GLU A 72 6.11 43.62 37.80
N ASP A 73 6.62 44.85 37.68
CA ASP A 73 6.84 45.73 38.83
C ASP A 73 5.50 46.02 39.52
N PRO A 74 5.28 45.62 40.78
CA PRO A 74 4.00 45.79 41.47
C PRO A 74 3.60 47.26 41.73
N SER A 75 4.50 48.20 41.45
CA SER A 75 4.29 49.65 41.53
C SER A 75 4.09 50.33 40.17
N GLY A 76 4.34 49.61 39.06
CA GLY A 76 4.17 50.08 37.69
C GLY A 76 2.79 49.77 37.10
N PRO A 77 2.53 50.19 35.84
CA PRO A 77 1.38 49.70 35.06
C PRO A 77 1.42 48.17 34.99
N GLN A 78 0.26 47.53 35.15
CA GLN A 78 0.12 46.07 35.05
C GLN A 78 -0.57 45.72 33.74
N THR A 79 -0.13 44.63 33.11
CA THR A 79 -0.75 44.09 31.90
C THR A 79 -1.57 42.86 32.25
N ASP A 80 -2.86 42.86 31.90
CA ASP A 80 -3.71 41.68 32.06
C ASP A 80 -3.57 40.75 30.85
N LEU A 81 -2.91 39.60 31.06
CA LEU A 81 -2.70 38.60 30.01
C LEU A 81 -4.01 38.11 29.38
N GLN A 82 -5.12 38.06 30.13
CA GLN A 82 -6.42 37.61 29.62
C GLN A 82 -7.02 38.58 28.58
N THR A 83 -6.51 39.82 28.54
CA THR A 83 -6.99 40.85 27.60
C THR A 83 -6.10 41.01 26.37
N VAL A 84 -4.81 40.64 26.48
CA VAL A 84 -3.84 40.76 25.38
C VAL A 84 -3.59 39.44 24.66
N ILE A 85 -4.03 38.31 25.25
CA ILE A 85 -4.06 36.98 24.65
C ILE A 85 -5.53 36.58 24.47
N ALA A 86 -6.05 36.85 23.29
CA ALA A 86 -7.37 36.43 22.83
C ALA A 86 -7.32 35.17 21.95
N LYS A 87 -6.15 34.79 21.42
CA LYS A 87 -5.97 33.62 20.55
C LYS A 87 -4.71 32.83 20.90
N GLU A 88 -4.71 31.56 20.54
CA GLU A 88 -3.57 30.66 20.78
C GLU A 88 -2.29 31.16 20.10
N SER A 89 -2.42 31.65 18.85
CA SER A 89 -1.31 32.21 18.06
C SER A 89 -0.64 33.45 18.68
N GLU A 90 -1.22 34.03 19.73
CA GLU A 90 -0.64 35.17 20.46
C GLU A 90 0.24 34.71 21.63
N ILE A 91 0.28 33.42 21.95
CA ILE A 91 1.24 32.86 22.91
C ILE A 91 2.55 32.60 22.16
N THR A 92 3.40 33.63 22.06
CA THR A 92 4.69 33.57 21.36
C THR A 92 5.85 34.02 22.24
N TRP A 93 7.08 33.77 21.81
CA TRP A 93 8.30 34.23 22.48
C TRP A 93 8.37 35.76 22.59
N GLN A 94 8.00 36.47 21.52
CA GLN A 94 7.99 37.95 21.51
C GLN A 94 6.91 38.53 22.42
N HIS A 95 5.74 37.90 22.51
CA HIS A 95 4.73 38.30 23.48
C HIS A 95 5.18 38.01 24.91
N GLY A 96 5.82 36.86 25.15
CA GLY A 96 6.44 36.52 26.43
C GLY A 96 7.48 37.54 26.88
N GLU A 97 8.31 38.03 25.96
CA GLU A 97 9.26 39.10 26.22
C GLU A 97 8.53 40.44 26.47
N THR A 98 7.58 40.81 25.62
CA THR A 98 6.88 42.11 25.73
C THR A 98 6.11 42.24 27.04
N TYR A 99 5.41 41.18 27.44
CA TYR A 99 4.53 41.16 28.61
C TYR A 99 5.13 40.45 29.83
N GLN A 100 6.43 40.14 29.77
CA GLN A 100 7.22 39.56 30.85
C GLN A 100 6.59 38.30 31.44
N TYR A 101 6.24 37.33 30.58
CA TYR A 101 5.78 36.01 31.00
C TYR A 101 6.64 34.86 30.46
N ARG A 102 6.70 33.82 31.28
CA ARG A 102 7.23 32.48 31.04
C ARG A 102 6.09 31.58 30.59
N VAL A 103 6.36 30.64 29.69
CA VAL A 103 5.36 29.73 29.12
C VAL A 103 5.92 28.33 28.97
N ASP A 104 5.10 27.33 29.26
CA ASP A 104 5.27 25.92 28.86
C ASP A 104 3.89 25.29 28.61
N SER A 105 3.82 24.03 28.14
CA SER A 105 2.55 23.39 27.80
C SER A 105 2.49 21.87 28.04
N PHE A 106 1.26 21.39 28.21
CA PHE A 106 0.87 19.98 28.15
C PHE A 106 -0.02 19.77 26.92
N GLU A 107 0.34 18.83 26.04
CA GLU A 107 -0.42 18.49 24.83
C GLU A 107 -1.25 17.23 25.07
N VAL A 108 -2.47 17.17 24.56
CA VAL A 108 -3.38 16.04 24.81
C VAL A 108 -4.45 15.86 23.73
N SER A 109 -4.75 14.60 23.41
CA SER A 109 -5.94 14.20 22.67
C SER A 109 -6.91 13.44 23.57
N LEU A 110 -8.19 13.79 23.51
CA LEU A 110 -9.29 13.24 24.31
C LEU A 110 -10.50 12.99 23.40
N LEU A 111 -10.48 11.88 22.67
CA LEU A 111 -11.47 11.47 21.69
C LEU A 111 -12.27 10.21 22.10
N GLY A 112 -11.90 9.57 23.21
CA GLY A 112 -12.45 8.29 23.65
C GLY A 112 -11.93 7.11 22.82
N LYS A 113 -10.68 7.19 22.34
CA LYS A 113 -10.06 6.20 21.45
C LYS A 113 -8.76 5.66 22.04
N SER A 114 -8.37 4.46 21.65
CA SER A 114 -7.20 3.77 22.22
C SER A 114 -5.87 4.46 21.93
N GLY A 115 -5.82 5.32 20.91
CA GLY A 115 -4.65 6.13 20.56
C GLY A 115 -4.60 7.49 21.26
N ASP A 116 -5.55 7.81 22.14
CA ASP A 116 -5.52 9.08 22.87
C ASP A 116 -4.34 9.10 23.85
N ALA A 117 -3.45 10.06 23.65
CA ALA A 117 -2.26 10.27 24.47
C ALA A 117 -2.10 11.76 24.83
N GLY A 118 -1.27 12.02 25.83
CA GLY A 118 -0.73 13.35 26.11
C GLY A 118 0.77 13.31 26.35
N ASN A 119 1.40 14.48 26.41
CA ASN A 119 2.85 14.60 26.54
C ASN A 119 3.27 15.98 27.08
N LEU A 120 4.46 16.01 27.67
CA LEU A 120 5.23 17.25 27.87
C LEU A 120 6.02 17.52 26.59
N THR A 121 6.21 18.79 26.24
CA THR A 121 6.96 19.17 25.02
C THR A 121 7.90 20.32 25.29
N SER A 122 9.11 20.25 24.75
CA SER A 122 10.09 21.34 24.73
C SER A 122 10.53 21.65 23.30
N VAL A 123 9.73 21.28 22.30
CA VAL A 123 9.97 21.55 20.87
C VAL A 123 10.07 23.04 20.59
N GLN A 124 9.24 23.87 21.23
CA GLN A 124 9.25 25.33 21.09
C GLN A 124 10.24 26.01 22.07
N GLY A 125 10.88 25.22 22.94
CA GLY A 125 11.76 25.67 24.01
C GLY A 125 11.31 25.17 25.38
N PHE A 126 12.15 25.43 26.39
CA PHE A 126 11.91 25.01 27.76
C PHE A 126 11.43 26.18 28.61
N GLY A 127 10.26 25.99 29.18
CA GLY A 127 9.62 26.91 30.10
C GLY A 127 9.77 26.42 31.51
N LEU A 128 9.04 25.38 31.91
CA LEU A 128 8.74 24.99 33.29
C LEU A 128 9.08 23.52 33.53
N SER A 129 9.62 23.22 34.72
CA SER A 129 9.76 21.83 35.16
C SER A 129 8.40 21.30 35.62
N MET A 130 7.94 20.21 34.99
CA MET A 130 6.60 19.63 35.20
C MET A 130 6.63 18.11 35.38
N GLU A 131 5.66 17.59 36.12
CA GLU A 131 5.38 16.16 36.25
C GLU A 131 3.93 15.89 35.86
N LEU A 132 3.74 14.93 34.96
CA LEU A 132 2.44 14.41 34.57
C LEU A 132 2.25 13.03 35.21
N SER A 133 1.06 12.75 35.73
CA SER A 133 0.68 11.46 36.30
C SER A 133 -0.74 11.08 35.90
N VAL A 134 -0.91 9.85 35.41
CA VAL A 134 -2.20 9.31 34.99
C VAL A 134 -2.45 8.00 35.71
N SER A 135 -3.59 7.94 36.41
CA SER A 135 -4.09 6.72 37.05
C SER A 135 -5.27 6.16 36.27
N TYR A 136 -5.38 4.84 36.23
CA TYR A 136 -6.38 4.14 35.42
C TYR A 136 -7.37 3.38 36.31
N ASP A 137 -8.66 3.51 36.02
CA ASP A 137 -9.73 2.85 36.77
C ASP A 137 -9.78 1.34 36.46
N ASN A 138 -9.22 0.93 35.33
CA ASN A 138 -9.10 -0.47 34.94
C ASN A 138 -8.03 -1.28 35.72
N GLY A 139 -7.35 -0.66 36.69
CA GLY A 139 -6.34 -1.32 37.53
C GLY A 139 -4.94 -1.38 36.92
N ASN A 140 -4.72 -0.79 35.73
CA ASN A 140 -3.37 -0.59 35.20
C ASN A 140 -2.54 0.29 36.14
N ALA A 141 -1.22 0.05 36.16
CA ALA A 141 -0.30 0.85 36.96
C ALA A 141 -0.34 2.33 36.53
N THR A 142 -0.31 3.24 37.51
CA THR A 142 -0.13 4.67 37.28
C THR A 142 1.13 4.91 36.46
N GLN A 143 1.04 5.77 35.45
CA GLN A 143 2.17 6.17 34.62
C GLN A 143 2.53 7.63 34.89
N THR A 144 3.82 7.97 34.77
CA THR A 144 4.32 9.34 34.96
C THR A 144 5.29 9.78 33.87
N ARG A 145 5.34 11.09 33.59
CA ARG A 145 6.32 11.73 32.69
C ARG A 145 6.88 12.96 33.36
N SER A 146 8.20 13.11 33.41
CA SER A 146 8.84 14.27 34.03
C SER A 146 10.32 14.43 33.67
N TYR A 147 11.06 15.20 34.45
CA TYR A 147 12.48 15.50 34.28
C TYR A 147 13.33 14.79 35.34
N ALA A 148 14.46 14.21 34.93
CA ALA A 148 15.42 13.53 35.81
C ALA A 148 16.30 14.51 36.63
N ILE A 149 16.30 15.78 36.22
CA ILE A 149 17.12 16.86 36.76
C ILE A 149 16.26 18.08 37.09
N SER A 150 16.80 19.04 37.84
CA SER A 150 16.08 20.27 38.21
C SER A 150 15.92 21.22 37.03
N GLY A 151 14.97 22.17 37.11
CA GLY A 151 14.79 23.21 36.09
C GLY A 151 16.05 24.06 35.91
N ASP A 152 16.71 24.41 37.02
CA ASP A 152 18.00 25.12 37.03
C ASP A 152 19.09 24.36 36.27
N ASP A 153 19.14 23.03 36.39
CA ASP A 153 20.10 22.20 35.66
C ASP A 153 19.78 22.12 34.17
N VAL A 154 18.50 22.07 33.77
CA VAL A 154 18.09 22.13 32.35
C VAL A 154 18.53 23.46 31.75
N PHE A 155 18.18 24.59 32.38
CA PHE A 155 18.63 25.92 31.96
C PHE A 155 20.16 26.03 31.92
N GLY A 156 20.86 25.43 32.90
CA GLY A 156 22.31 25.38 32.97
C GLY A 156 22.93 24.67 31.77
N LYS A 157 22.43 23.47 31.43
CA LYS A 157 22.89 22.70 30.26
C LYS A 157 22.62 23.42 28.94
N ILE A 158 21.45 24.03 28.77
CA ILE A 158 21.15 24.81 27.55
C ILE A 158 22.09 26.02 27.43
N LYS A 159 22.40 26.67 28.57
CA LYS A 159 23.36 27.78 28.61
C LYS A 159 24.78 27.37 28.22
N GLU A 160 25.18 26.13 28.51
CA GLU A 160 26.47 25.56 28.10
C GLU A 160 26.55 25.35 26.58
N ILE A 161 25.43 25.04 25.93
CA ILE A 161 25.31 25.01 24.46
C ILE A 161 25.45 26.43 23.91
N ASN A 162 24.55 27.32 24.33
CA ASN A 162 24.60 28.73 23.95
C ASN A 162 23.95 29.62 25.02
N SER A 163 24.74 30.51 25.63
CA SER A 163 24.24 31.40 26.67
C SER A 163 23.17 32.38 26.22
N SER A 164 23.11 32.70 24.92
CA SER A 164 22.08 33.59 24.36
C SER A 164 20.71 32.93 24.29
N ALA A 165 20.64 31.59 24.39
CA ALA A 165 19.38 30.86 24.42
C ALA A 165 18.57 31.11 25.69
N ILE A 166 19.19 31.63 26.75
CA ILE A 166 18.56 31.84 28.05
C ILE A 166 18.02 33.26 28.15
N HIS A 167 16.71 33.38 28.32
CA HIS A 167 16.03 34.65 28.54
C HIS A 167 15.58 34.75 29.99
N THR A 168 15.80 35.90 30.62
CA THR A 168 15.44 36.16 32.02
C THR A 168 14.33 37.21 32.12
N PHE A 169 13.63 37.24 33.25
CA PHE A 169 12.71 38.35 33.54
C PHE A 169 13.52 39.64 33.74
N THR A 170 13.08 40.73 33.10
CA THR A 170 13.76 42.03 33.15
C THR A 170 13.20 42.95 34.25
N GLY A 171 12.00 42.65 34.75
CA GLY A 171 11.28 43.41 35.77
C GLY A 171 10.49 42.55 36.76
N GLY A 172 9.88 43.22 37.74
CA GLY A 172 9.08 42.56 38.79
C GLY A 172 9.89 41.78 39.82
N PRO A 173 9.21 41.00 40.69
CA PRO A 173 9.83 40.24 41.77
C PRO A 173 10.76 39.11 41.29
N LEU A 174 10.52 38.55 40.11
CA LEU A 174 11.34 37.46 39.53
C LEU A 174 12.49 37.98 38.66
N LYS A 175 12.82 39.28 38.74
CA LYS A 175 13.86 39.89 37.91
C LYS A 175 15.19 39.15 38.05
N GLY A 176 15.73 38.71 36.91
CA GLY A 176 16.99 37.95 36.83
C GLY A 176 16.81 36.44 36.85
N ASP A 177 15.63 35.94 37.20
CA ASP A 177 15.31 34.51 37.14
C ASP A 177 15.05 34.10 35.68
N ASN A 178 15.25 32.82 35.39
CA ASN A 178 15.03 32.27 34.05
C ASN A 178 13.54 32.35 33.68
N ARG A 179 13.27 33.05 32.57
CA ARG A 179 11.93 33.18 32.00
C ARG A 179 11.68 32.07 30.99
N ALA A 180 12.66 31.78 30.13
CA ALA A 180 12.50 30.80 29.07
C ALA A 180 13.85 30.46 28.41
N ALA A 181 13.98 29.26 27.84
CA ALA A 181 15.12 28.84 27.04
C ALA A 181 14.68 28.45 25.63
N ILE A 182 15.08 29.23 24.62
CA ILE A 182 14.62 29.03 23.25
C ILE A 182 15.25 27.77 22.65
N SER A 183 14.44 26.95 21.98
CA SER A 183 14.92 25.79 21.21
C SER A 183 15.53 26.19 19.86
N PRO A 184 16.34 25.32 19.22
CA PRO A 184 16.76 25.51 17.84
C PRO A 184 15.57 25.63 16.86
N SER A 185 14.55 24.79 16.99
CA SER A 185 13.37 24.78 16.11
C SER A 185 12.63 26.11 16.08
N GLU A 186 12.44 26.70 17.27
CA GLU A 186 11.84 28.02 17.41
C GLU A 186 12.78 29.11 16.91
N ALA A 187 14.05 29.12 17.32
CA ALA A 187 15.00 30.18 16.99
C ALA A 187 15.11 30.41 15.47
N VAL A 188 15.19 29.32 14.69
CA VAL A 188 15.24 29.42 13.22
C VAL A 188 13.90 29.76 12.57
N GLY A 189 12.78 29.47 13.25
CA GLY A 189 11.41 29.73 12.76
C GLY A 189 10.91 31.15 12.97
N LEU A 190 11.57 31.95 13.81
CA LEU A 190 11.18 33.35 14.05
C LEU A 190 11.39 34.23 12.81
N ALA A 191 10.64 35.35 12.73
CA ALA A 191 10.75 36.33 11.66
C ALA A 191 11.06 37.74 12.20
N PRO A 192 12.32 38.24 12.11
CA PRO A 192 13.51 37.54 11.61
C PRO A 192 13.98 36.42 12.56
N PRO A 193 14.77 35.43 12.07
CA PRO A 193 15.30 34.36 12.90
C PRO A 193 16.15 34.90 14.06
N ASP A 194 16.10 34.22 15.20
CA ASP A 194 16.99 34.51 16.31
C ASP A 194 18.37 33.91 16.03
N PRO A 195 19.47 34.68 16.13
CA PRO A 195 20.81 34.21 15.77
C PRO A 195 21.41 33.20 16.78
N THR A 196 20.69 32.81 17.82
CA THR A 196 21.15 31.86 18.85
C THR A 196 21.42 30.47 18.27
N PHE A 197 20.55 30.00 17.37
CA PHE A 197 20.76 28.77 16.60
C PHE A 197 20.60 29.11 15.12
N SER A 198 21.36 28.43 14.26
CA SER A 198 21.36 28.75 12.85
C SER A 198 21.29 27.48 12.03
N THR A 199 20.61 27.55 10.88
CA THR A 199 20.61 26.44 9.91
C THR A 199 22.02 26.12 9.43
N SER A 200 22.93 27.10 9.48
CA SER A 200 24.35 26.92 9.19
C SER A 200 25.11 25.98 10.13
N ASP A 201 24.53 25.64 11.29
CA ASP A 201 25.13 24.67 12.22
C ASP A 201 25.27 23.28 11.55
N TRP A 202 24.43 23.00 10.55
CA TRP A 202 24.39 21.72 9.84
C TRP A 202 25.30 21.64 8.61
N ASN A 203 25.86 22.77 8.13
CA ASN A 203 26.60 22.81 6.85
C ASN A 203 27.67 21.74 6.74
N ALA A 204 28.52 21.60 7.78
CA ALA A 204 29.62 20.64 7.74
C ALA A 204 29.12 19.17 7.66
N TYR A 205 27.97 18.88 8.26
CA TYR A 205 27.37 17.55 8.21
C TYR A 205 26.75 17.29 6.84
N VAL A 206 25.93 18.23 6.34
CA VAL A 206 25.31 18.15 5.01
C VAL A 206 26.36 18.07 3.90
N GLU A 207 27.41 18.91 3.93
CA GLU A 207 28.54 18.87 2.99
C GLU A 207 29.26 17.52 3.01
N SER A 208 29.36 16.85 4.16
CA SER A 208 30.01 15.55 4.26
C SER A 208 29.28 14.44 3.51
N LEU A 209 27.99 14.62 3.22
CA LEU A 209 27.15 13.67 2.48
C LEU A 209 27.07 13.97 0.98
N GLN A 210 27.70 15.04 0.47
CA GLN A 210 27.71 15.40 -0.96
C GLN A 210 28.65 14.49 -1.77
N VAL A 211 28.39 13.18 -1.72
CA VAL A 211 29.11 12.11 -2.41
C VAL A 211 28.12 11.27 -3.20
N ALA A 212 28.56 10.74 -4.35
CA ALA A 212 27.66 10.09 -5.31
C ALA A 212 26.89 8.89 -4.72
N ASN A 213 27.55 8.10 -3.86
CA ASN A 213 26.90 7.03 -3.10
C ASN A 213 27.15 7.28 -1.61
N THR A 214 26.07 7.58 -0.89
CA THR A 214 26.13 7.88 0.54
C THR A 214 26.04 6.62 1.42
N GLY A 215 25.55 5.50 0.85
CA GLY A 215 25.18 4.30 1.60
C GLY A 215 23.97 4.49 2.52
N ILE A 216 23.31 5.65 2.48
CA ILE A 216 22.17 5.97 3.34
C ILE A 216 20.89 5.44 2.74
N GLU A 217 20.19 4.64 3.54
CA GLU A 217 18.90 4.05 3.21
C GLU A 217 17.91 4.22 4.36
N VAL A 218 16.69 4.63 4.03
CA VAL A 218 15.60 4.80 5.00
C VAL A 218 14.40 3.97 4.56
N ALA A 219 13.81 3.24 5.49
CA ALA A 219 12.65 2.40 5.23
C ALA A 219 11.68 2.38 6.41
N GLY A 220 10.41 2.12 6.13
CA GLY A 220 9.37 2.13 7.15
C GLY A 220 7.97 2.02 6.54
N PHE A 221 6.98 2.39 7.32
CA PHE A 221 5.57 2.29 6.92
C PHE A 221 4.86 3.62 7.14
N PHE A 222 4.22 4.13 6.10
CA PHE A 222 3.21 5.16 6.24
C PHE A 222 1.86 4.51 6.54
N ASN A 223 1.19 4.95 7.61
CA ASN A 223 -0.06 4.33 8.09
C ASN A 223 -1.32 4.83 7.39
N GLY A 224 -1.19 5.74 6.42
CA GLY A 224 -2.30 6.36 5.71
C GLY A 224 -2.97 7.45 6.54
N ALA A 225 -2.91 8.69 6.06
CA ALA A 225 -3.40 9.84 6.80
C ALA A 225 -3.87 10.96 5.87
N LYS A 226 -4.59 11.93 6.44
CA LYS A 226 -4.86 13.19 5.77
C LYS A 226 -3.68 14.14 5.89
N ASP A 227 -3.36 14.83 4.81
CA ASP A 227 -2.42 15.93 4.81
C ASP A 227 -3.04 17.22 5.40
N GLY A 228 -2.25 18.30 5.47
CA GLY A 228 -2.70 19.62 5.93
C GLY A 228 -3.75 20.30 5.03
N ASN A 229 -4.09 19.70 3.89
CA ASN A 229 -5.13 20.15 2.96
C ASN A 229 -6.37 19.25 2.97
N ASP A 230 -6.50 18.34 3.95
CA ASP A 230 -7.56 17.35 4.05
C ASP A 230 -7.60 16.34 2.90
N ILE A 231 -6.46 16.08 2.25
CA ILE A 231 -6.30 15.02 1.23
C ILE A 231 -5.74 13.77 1.91
N TYR A 232 -6.45 12.66 1.75
CA TYR A 232 -6.05 11.37 2.26
C TYR A 232 -5.08 10.68 1.31
N HIS A 233 -3.99 10.18 1.87
CA HIS A 233 -2.98 9.38 1.21
C HIS A 233 -3.04 7.96 1.79
N ASN A 234 -2.98 6.95 0.91
CA ASN A 234 -3.08 5.55 1.31
C ASN A 234 -1.84 5.11 2.09
N ALA A 235 -2.04 4.15 2.99
CA ALA A 235 -0.94 3.48 3.69
C ALA A 235 -0.03 2.72 2.71
N GLY A 236 1.24 2.58 3.06
CA GLY A 236 2.19 1.84 2.25
C GLY A 236 3.57 1.74 2.89
N PHE A 237 4.32 0.71 2.49
CA PHE A 237 5.73 0.57 2.82
C PHE A 237 6.58 1.50 1.95
N PHE A 238 7.63 2.07 2.53
CA PHE A 238 8.64 2.82 1.79
C PHE A 238 10.03 2.27 2.07
N GLY A 239 10.87 2.29 1.04
CA GLY A 239 12.31 2.06 1.15
C GLY A 239 13.01 2.98 0.15
N TYR A 240 13.91 3.84 0.62
CA TYR A 240 14.51 4.92 -0.16
C TYR A 240 16.02 4.97 0.05
N ALA A 241 16.77 5.21 -1.03
CA ALA A 241 18.22 5.40 -1.02
C ALA A 241 18.58 6.85 -1.34
N LEU A 242 19.58 7.40 -0.65
CA LEU A 242 20.05 8.77 -0.81
C LEU A 242 21.24 8.86 -1.78
N GLU A 243 21.12 9.75 -2.76
CA GLU A 243 22.18 10.08 -3.71
C GLU A 243 22.40 11.59 -3.81
N TRP A 244 23.65 12.01 -4.04
CA TRP A 244 23.97 13.40 -4.38
C TRP A 244 24.11 13.59 -5.90
N SER A 245 23.32 14.48 -6.48
CA SER A 245 23.46 14.91 -7.87
C SER A 245 24.30 16.18 -7.96
N GLU A 246 25.52 16.03 -8.47
CA GLU A 246 26.42 17.15 -8.72
C GLU A 246 25.90 18.09 -9.84
N THR A 247 25.08 17.56 -10.75
CA THR A 247 24.42 18.32 -11.81
C THR A 247 23.29 19.18 -11.26
N ASP A 248 22.46 18.63 -10.39
CA ASP A 248 21.30 19.34 -9.84
C ASP A 248 21.65 20.17 -8.60
N LYS A 249 22.82 19.91 -7.99
CA LYS A 249 23.22 20.47 -6.70
C LYS A 249 22.20 20.17 -5.61
N ALA A 250 21.69 18.95 -5.63
CA ALA A 250 20.63 18.47 -4.75
C ALA A 250 20.84 17.01 -4.36
N PHE A 251 20.27 16.65 -3.22
CA PHE A 251 20.07 15.27 -2.81
C PHE A 251 18.80 14.72 -3.43
N TRP A 252 18.86 13.44 -3.79
CA TRP A 252 17.74 12.65 -4.27
C TRP A 252 17.52 11.49 -3.31
N LEU A 253 16.33 11.39 -2.74
CA LEU A 253 15.85 10.15 -2.13
C LEU A 253 15.06 9.42 -3.21
N ASN A 254 15.62 8.31 -3.70
CA ASN A 254 15.01 7.48 -4.74
C ASN A 254 14.37 6.24 -4.14
N PRO A 255 13.13 5.88 -4.54
CA PRO A 255 12.49 4.67 -4.06
C PRO A 255 13.26 3.44 -4.55
N THR A 256 13.47 2.49 -3.65
CA THR A 256 13.95 1.13 -3.97
C THR A 256 12.87 0.34 -4.70
N ASP A 257 13.26 -0.78 -5.34
CA ASP A 257 12.33 -1.62 -6.10
C ASP A 257 11.15 -2.11 -5.25
N SER A 258 11.40 -2.49 -3.99
CA SER A 258 10.39 -2.99 -3.05
C SER A 258 9.53 -1.90 -2.40
N SER A 259 9.82 -0.61 -2.62
CA SER A 259 9.04 0.50 -2.06
C SER A 259 7.64 0.55 -2.67
N HIS A 260 6.58 0.61 -1.86
CA HIS A 260 5.20 0.81 -2.34
C HIS A 260 4.89 2.30 -2.53
N VAL A 261 5.50 3.14 -1.71
CA VAL A 261 5.56 4.59 -1.94
C VAL A 261 6.58 4.86 -3.04
N LYS A 262 6.13 5.48 -4.14
CA LYS A 262 6.98 5.80 -5.30
C LYS A 262 7.15 7.33 -5.44
N GLY A 263 7.98 7.70 -6.41
CA GLY A 263 8.38 9.09 -6.66
C GLY A 263 9.69 9.43 -5.98
N SER A 264 10.60 10.06 -6.74
CA SER A 264 11.90 10.55 -6.28
C SER A 264 11.74 11.92 -5.61
N ILE A 265 12.29 12.08 -4.40
CA ILE A 265 12.23 13.32 -3.63
C ILE A 265 13.53 14.09 -3.84
N LYS A 266 13.44 15.32 -4.34
CA LYS A 266 14.56 16.22 -4.53
C LYS A 266 14.62 17.28 -3.44
N ILE A 267 15.76 17.41 -2.77
CA ILE A 267 16.00 18.44 -1.76
C ILE A 267 17.38 19.08 -1.96
N THR A 268 17.43 20.41 -2.05
CA THR A 268 18.72 21.13 -2.13
C THR A 268 19.43 21.10 -0.79
N ALA A 269 20.75 21.30 -0.77
CA ALA A 269 21.51 21.38 0.49
C ALA A 269 20.95 22.47 1.44
N GLU A 270 20.65 23.65 0.90
CA GLU A 270 20.04 24.76 1.66
C GLU A 270 18.65 24.39 2.21
N ALA A 271 17.81 23.72 1.42
CA ALA A 271 16.51 23.27 1.90
C ALA A 271 16.64 22.20 2.99
N LEU A 272 17.61 21.28 2.88
CA LEU A 272 17.89 20.28 3.89
C LEU A 272 18.38 20.92 5.20
N GLU A 273 19.34 21.84 5.14
CA GLU A 273 19.83 22.60 6.31
C GLU A 273 18.69 23.34 7.04
N ASN A 274 17.75 23.92 6.28
CA ASN A 274 16.55 24.56 6.83
C ASN A 274 15.52 23.57 7.40
N SER A 275 15.60 22.30 7.05
CA SER A 275 14.62 21.28 7.44
C SER A 275 15.00 20.54 8.72
N ILE A 276 16.29 20.41 9.05
CA ILE A 276 16.73 19.58 10.17
C ILE A 276 16.24 20.11 11.52
N TYR A 277 16.39 21.42 11.79
CA TYR A 277 15.86 21.98 13.05
C TYR A 277 14.34 22.21 13.03
N SER A 278 13.71 22.57 11.90
CA SER A 278 12.32 23.09 11.93
C SER A 278 11.49 22.84 10.65
N THR A 279 11.83 21.86 9.81
CA THR A 279 11.06 21.51 8.58
C THR A 279 10.73 22.69 7.66
N LEU A 280 11.54 23.75 7.65
CA LEU A 280 11.22 24.98 6.89
C LEU A 280 11.55 24.86 5.40
N GLY A 281 12.32 23.84 5.01
CA GLY A 281 12.64 23.58 3.61
C GLY A 281 11.49 22.93 2.85
N ASN A 282 11.44 23.22 1.55
CA ASN A 282 10.55 22.56 0.60
C ASN A 282 11.34 21.54 -0.25
N VAL A 283 10.62 20.53 -0.72
CA VAL A 283 11.10 19.50 -1.66
C VAL A 283 10.25 19.52 -2.93
N GLU A 284 10.81 18.96 -4.00
CA GLU A 284 10.07 18.65 -5.22
C GLU A 284 9.94 17.12 -5.34
N ILE A 285 8.80 16.64 -5.84
CA ILE A 285 8.56 15.21 -6.09
C ILE A 285 8.58 14.99 -7.60
N TYR A 286 9.25 13.94 -8.07
CA TYR A 286 9.29 13.55 -9.48
C TYR A 286 8.82 12.11 -9.63
N THR A 287 8.18 11.76 -10.74
CA THR A 287 7.87 10.34 -11.04
C THR A 287 9.17 9.54 -11.13
N ASN A 288 10.14 10.06 -11.88
CA ASN A 288 11.52 9.58 -11.91
C ASN A 288 12.49 10.75 -11.73
N SER A 289 13.64 10.52 -11.07
CA SER A 289 14.68 11.54 -10.91
C SER A 289 15.25 12.09 -12.22
N THR A 290 15.04 11.39 -13.34
CA THR A 290 15.45 11.82 -14.68
C THR A 290 14.43 12.72 -15.39
N ASP A 291 13.23 12.89 -14.83
CA ASP A 291 12.17 13.66 -15.47
C ASP A 291 12.50 15.15 -15.46
N GLY A 292 12.15 15.84 -16.56
CA GLY A 292 12.47 17.27 -16.72
C GLY A 292 11.54 18.21 -15.95
N ILE A 293 10.43 17.71 -15.42
CA ILE A 293 9.44 18.47 -14.65
C ILE A 293 9.01 17.65 -13.41
N PRO A 294 8.78 18.31 -12.26
CA PRO A 294 8.26 17.65 -11.08
C PRO A 294 6.79 17.28 -11.26
N TYR A 295 6.36 16.30 -10.47
CA TYR A 295 4.99 15.83 -10.35
C TYR A 295 4.08 16.89 -9.72
N ASP A 296 2.85 16.99 -10.21
CA ASP A 296 1.84 17.90 -9.70
C ASP A 296 1.12 17.30 -8.48
N ILE A 297 1.44 17.84 -7.30
CA ILE A 297 0.91 17.37 -6.03
C ILE A 297 -0.48 17.99 -5.83
N GLN A 298 -1.50 17.13 -5.82
CA GLN A 298 -2.88 17.57 -5.70
C GLN A 298 -3.09 18.45 -4.46
N GLY A 299 -3.71 19.61 -4.66
CA GLY A 299 -4.09 20.50 -3.57
C GLY A 299 -2.93 21.25 -2.92
N SER A 300 -1.70 21.15 -3.43
CA SER A 300 -0.59 21.96 -2.94
C SER A 300 -0.91 23.47 -3.07
N LYS A 301 -0.79 24.19 -1.94
CA LYS A 301 -1.01 25.64 -1.85
C LYS A 301 0.28 26.45 -1.93
N LEU A 302 1.41 25.78 -2.13
CA LEU A 302 2.69 26.47 -2.32
C LEU A 302 2.67 27.21 -3.66
N ALA A 303 3.48 28.27 -3.75
CA ALA A 303 3.53 29.13 -4.94
C ALA A 303 3.84 28.33 -6.21
N ASN A 304 4.59 27.24 -6.04
CA ASN A 304 4.78 26.18 -7.02
C ASN A 304 4.02 24.94 -6.55
N GLN A 305 3.00 24.50 -7.29
CA GLN A 305 2.14 23.36 -6.91
C GLN A 305 2.88 22.01 -6.92
N SER A 306 4.10 21.99 -7.47
CA SER A 306 4.99 20.83 -7.44
C SER A 306 5.91 20.75 -6.22
N GLU A 307 5.87 21.76 -5.34
CA GLU A 307 6.60 21.75 -4.08
C GLU A 307 5.76 21.17 -2.95
N MET A 308 6.45 20.57 -1.99
CA MET A 308 5.92 20.09 -0.72
C MET A 308 6.81 20.56 0.43
N ASN A 309 6.24 20.97 1.56
CA ASN A 309 7.02 21.24 2.77
C ASN A 309 7.61 19.92 3.31
N SER A 310 8.85 19.95 3.83
CA SER A 310 9.53 18.75 4.33
C SER A 310 8.88 18.09 5.54
N GLY A 311 8.02 18.79 6.28
CA GLY A 311 7.21 18.27 7.38
C GLY A 311 5.74 18.03 7.01
N ALA A 312 5.40 17.96 5.73
CA ALA A 312 4.03 17.69 5.30
C ALA A 312 3.56 16.28 5.72
N ASN A 313 2.33 16.15 6.22
CA ASN A 313 1.78 14.85 6.62
C ASN A 313 1.30 14.02 5.41
N THR A 314 2.22 13.57 4.57
CA THR A 314 2.00 12.74 3.37
C THR A 314 2.90 11.52 3.40
N GLN A 315 2.72 10.59 2.45
CA GLN A 315 3.60 9.44 2.30
C GLN A 315 5.07 9.82 2.07
N TRP A 316 5.34 10.95 1.41
CA TRP A 316 6.71 11.45 1.19
C TRP A 316 7.26 12.20 2.40
N GLY A 317 6.40 12.87 3.17
CA GLY A 317 6.82 13.50 4.42
C GLY A 317 7.21 12.51 5.50
N GLU A 318 6.59 11.31 5.53
CA GLU A 318 7.03 10.22 6.39
C GLU A 318 8.45 9.74 6.04
N VAL A 319 8.78 9.63 4.74
CA VAL A 319 10.16 9.33 4.30
C VAL A 319 11.14 10.40 4.81
N LEU A 320 10.77 11.68 4.69
CA LEU A 320 11.60 12.80 5.17
C LEU A 320 11.71 12.84 6.69
N THR A 321 10.69 12.42 7.40
CA THR A 321 10.67 12.31 8.86
C THR A 321 11.76 11.34 9.34
N GLN A 322 11.83 10.15 8.74
CA GLN A 322 12.93 9.20 9.01
C GLN A 322 14.28 9.78 8.59
N PHE A 323 14.37 10.39 7.39
CA PHE A 323 15.62 10.95 6.89
C PHE A 323 16.20 12.06 7.80
N LEU A 324 15.35 12.96 8.29
CA LEU A 324 15.74 14.08 9.16
C LEU A 324 16.08 13.60 10.59
N THR A 325 15.38 12.58 11.09
CA THR A 325 15.68 11.93 12.39
C THR A 325 17.13 11.44 12.44
N GLY A 326 17.66 10.94 11.32
CA GLY A 326 19.05 10.51 11.17
C GLY A 326 20.09 11.59 11.48
N PHE A 327 19.80 12.86 11.12
CA PHE A 327 20.65 14.00 11.46
C PHE A 327 20.55 14.39 12.93
N THR A 328 19.32 14.44 13.47
CA THR A 328 19.09 14.81 14.88
C THR A 328 19.87 13.88 15.82
N GLY A 329 19.77 12.56 15.60
CA GLY A 329 20.47 11.55 16.40
C GLY A 329 21.96 11.39 16.08
N GLY A 330 22.44 11.93 14.94
CA GLY A 330 23.83 11.79 14.50
C GLY A 330 24.19 10.37 14.04
N TYR A 331 23.32 9.73 13.27
CA TYR A 331 23.55 8.34 12.82
C TYR A 331 24.41 8.24 11.56
N TYR A 332 24.26 9.17 10.61
CA TYR A 332 24.91 9.07 9.31
C TYR A 332 26.43 9.15 9.38
N GLY A 333 27.09 8.24 8.68
CA GLY A 333 28.54 8.11 8.62
C GLY A 333 29.16 7.48 9.86
N THR A 334 28.37 6.79 10.70
CA THR A 334 28.84 6.14 11.93
C THR A 334 28.47 4.65 11.97
N GLU A 335 29.14 3.90 12.83
CA GLU A 335 28.85 2.48 13.09
C GLU A 335 28.59 2.27 14.58
N GLY A 336 27.60 1.45 14.92
CA GLY A 336 27.29 1.02 16.28
C GLY A 336 28.13 -0.17 16.73
N ALA A 337 28.36 -0.28 18.04
CA ALA A 337 28.92 -1.46 18.69
C ALA A 337 27.81 -2.24 19.43
N SER A 338 27.82 -3.57 19.34
CA SER A 338 26.88 -4.39 20.11
C SER A 338 27.03 -4.15 21.62
N LEU A 339 25.90 -4.10 22.34
CA LEU A 339 25.88 -4.06 23.81
C LEU A 339 26.45 -5.36 24.43
N ASN A 340 26.34 -6.47 23.70
CA ASN A 340 27.02 -7.71 24.04
C ASN A 340 28.46 -7.64 23.52
N SER A 341 29.42 -7.52 24.44
CA SER A 341 30.86 -7.40 24.13
C SER A 341 31.48 -8.62 23.46
N GLU A 342 30.79 -9.77 23.45
CA GLU A 342 31.23 -10.97 22.72
C GLU A 342 30.86 -10.89 21.22
N VAL A 343 30.02 -9.95 20.81
CA VAL A 343 29.69 -9.70 19.39
C VAL A 343 30.62 -8.60 18.88
N ALA A 344 31.52 -8.96 17.97
CA ALA A 344 32.55 -8.05 17.45
C ALA A 344 32.16 -7.33 16.15
N ASP A 345 31.08 -7.78 15.48
CA ASP A 345 30.62 -7.17 14.25
C ASP A 345 30.06 -5.76 14.52
N THR A 346 30.30 -4.85 13.60
CA THR A 346 29.81 -3.47 13.69
C THR A 346 28.43 -3.37 13.03
N ILE A 347 27.66 -2.36 13.45
CA ILE A 347 26.29 -2.13 12.98
C ILE A 347 26.30 -0.86 12.14
N ASP A 348 25.97 -0.95 10.85
CA ASP A 348 25.92 0.21 9.96
C ASP A 348 24.71 1.11 10.29
N LEU A 349 24.98 2.34 10.75
CA LEU A 349 23.95 3.32 11.12
C LEU A 349 23.55 4.24 9.97
N ASN A 350 24.02 4.00 8.74
CA ASN A 350 23.43 4.64 7.56
C ASN A 350 22.06 4.06 7.18
N LYS A 351 21.66 2.96 7.82
CA LYS A 351 20.41 2.23 7.58
C LYS A 351 19.47 2.40 8.78
N ASN A 352 18.30 3.02 8.59
CA ASN A 352 17.44 3.37 9.74
C ASN A 352 16.85 2.16 10.51
N TRP A 353 16.76 1.00 9.87
CA TRP A 353 16.41 -0.26 10.54
C TRP A 353 17.48 -0.75 11.53
N ASN A 354 18.58 -0.02 11.72
CA ASN A 354 19.62 -0.26 12.73
C ASN A 354 19.68 0.83 13.82
N TRP A 355 18.80 1.84 13.80
CA TRP A 355 18.82 2.97 14.74
C TRP A 355 18.24 2.61 16.10
N ASP A 356 18.89 1.68 16.81
CA ASP A 356 18.62 1.47 18.22
C ASP A 356 18.94 2.76 19.00
N PRO A 357 18.02 3.28 19.85
CA PRO A 357 18.23 4.50 20.63
C PRO A 357 19.50 4.51 21.48
N VAL A 358 20.09 3.34 21.78
CA VAL A 358 21.38 3.26 22.47
C VAL A 358 22.55 3.86 21.69
N TYR A 359 22.40 4.07 20.38
CA TYR A 359 23.41 4.68 19.52
C TYR A 359 23.24 6.20 19.33
N ALA A 360 22.10 6.75 19.75
CA ALA A 360 21.80 8.17 19.57
C ALA A 360 22.84 9.07 20.28
N PHE A 361 23.13 10.20 19.65
CA PHE A 361 24.05 11.23 20.16
C PHE A 361 25.46 10.70 20.45
N GLY A 362 25.93 9.76 19.62
CA GLY A 362 27.31 9.26 19.67
C GLY A 362 27.60 8.22 20.75
N ASN A 363 26.56 7.66 21.40
CA ASN A 363 26.74 6.61 22.40
C ASN A 363 26.97 5.24 21.75
N ASN A 364 27.68 4.36 22.45
CA ASN A 364 27.90 2.97 22.04
C ASN A 364 28.38 2.77 20.58
N LEU A 365 29.13 3.73 20.03
CA LEU A 365 29.66 3.63 18.66
C LEU A 365 30.93 2.78 18.58
N SER A 366 31.10 2.15 17.43
CA SER A 366 32.36 1.55 16.97
C SER A 366 33.09 2.54 16.08
N GLY A 367 33.94 3.39 16.67
CA GLY A 367 34.80 4.32 15.91
C GLY A 367 34.63 5.79 16.28
N ASP A 368 34.72 6.66 15.27
CA ASP A 368 34.59 8.11 15.45
C ASP A 368 33.12 8.50 15.69
N GLY A 369 32.91 9.58 16.46
CA GLY A 369 31.59 10.15 16.67
C GLY A 369 31.03 10.86 15.43
N PRO A 370 29.73 11.24 15.44
CA PRO A 370 29.12 11.94 14.33
C PRO A 370 29.77 13.29 14.05
N LYS A 371 29.58 13.80 12.82
CA LYS A 371 30.04 15.14 12.45
C LYS A 371 29.35 16.22 13.28
N PHE A 372 28.06 16.04 13.52
CA PHE A 372 27.23 16.88 14.39
C PHE A 372 25.99 16.08 14.81
N SER A 373 25.33 16.52 15.87
CA SER A 373 24.02 16.05 16.33
C SER A 373 23.36 17.20 17.08
N ASP A 374 22.04 17.19 17.26
CA ASP A 374 21.35 18.29 17.94
C ASP A 374 21.62 18.27 19.46
N PRO A 375 22.45 19.20 19.99
CA PRO A 375 22.80 19.17 21.42
C PRO A 375 21.64 19.58 22.32
N TYR A 376 20.64 20.31 21.80
CA TYR A 376 19.46 20.67 22.58
C TYR A 376 18.60 19.43 22.82
N SER A 377 18.30 18.67 21.75
CA SER A 377 17.55 17.42 21.83
C SER A 377 18.23 16.37 22.71
N GLU A 378 19.57 16.30 22.70
CA GLU A 378 20.35 15.40 23.56
C GLU A 378 20.01 15.58 25.06
N ILE A 379 19.81 16.82 25.52
CA ILE A 379 19.47 17.10 26.92
C ILE A 379 18.17 16.42 27.30
N PHE A 380 17.13 16.57 26.48
CA PHE A 380 15.80 16.04 26.77
C PHE A 380 15.75 14.52 26.61
N PHE A 381 16.47 13.98 25.62
CA PHE A 381 16.60 12.54 25.37
C PHE A 381 17.16 11.80 26.59
N PHE A 382 18.22 12.33 27.23
CA PHE A 382 18.84 11.66 28.39
C PHE A 382 18.27 12.05 29.76
N ASN A 383 17.63 13.20 29.88
CA ASN A 383 17.28 13.78 31.18
C ASN A 383 15.79 14.10 31.36
N SER A 384 14.91 13.67 30.44
CA SER A 384 13.48 13.93 30.55
C SER A 384 12.62 12.88 29.83
N ASN A 385 11.32 12.90 30.11
CA ASN A 385 10.29 12.28 29.29
C ASN A 385 9.49 13.34 28.52
N SER A 386 10.16 14.41 28.08
CA SER A 386 9.60 15.49 27.27
C SER A 386 10.19 15.43 25.86
N TYR A 387 9.43 15.86 24.86
CA TYR A 387 9.98 16.05 23.51
C TYR A 387 11.07 17.14 23.51
N GLY A 388 12.15 16.92 22.76
CA GLY A 388 13.19 17.91 22.45
C GLY A 388 12.83 18.73 21.22
N SER A 389 13.80 19.18 20.43
CA SER A 389 13.58 19.87 19.14
C SER A 389 13.48 18.88 17.96
N GLY A 390 13.01 19.38 16.81
CA GLY A 390 12.90 18.61 15.57
C GLY A 390 12.10 17.31 15.74
N TYR A 391 12.60 16.21 15.15
CA TYR A 391 12.02 14.86 15.26
C TYR A 391 12.69 14.01 16.36
N SER A 392 13.03 14.62 17.50
CA SER A 392 13.63 13.89 18.63
C SER A 392 12.66 12.92 19.32
N ASP A 393 11.37 13.04 19.04
CA ASP A 393 10.32 12.09 19.41
C ASP A 393 10.54 10.72 18.78
N ASN A 394 10.79 10.68 17.47
CA ASN A 394 11.04 9.44 16.75
C ASN A 394 12.24 8.65 17.30
N LEU A 395 13.23 9.33 17.88
CA LEU A 395 14.38 8.69 18.52
C LEU A 395 13.98 7.89 19.78
N MET A 396 12.86 8.24 20.41
CA MET A 396 12.39 7.66 21.66
C MET A 396 11.34 6.56 21.46
N ASP A 397 10.83 6.37 20.24
CA ASP A 397 9.69 5.49 19.95
C ASP A 397 9.98 3.99 20.17
N ALA A 398 11.25 3.59 20.09
CA ALA A 398 11.65 2.21 20.34
C ALA A 398 11.77 1.86 21.84
N TYR A 399 11.68 2.83 22.75
CA TYR A 399 11.70 2.55 24.18
C TYR A 399 10.37 1.93 24.65
N ALA A 400 10.46 0.81 25.37
CA ALA A 400 9.29 0.14 25.95
C ALA A 400 8.69 0.91 27.15
N LYS A 401 9.50 1.75 27.80
CA LYS A 401 9.11 2.60 28.94
C LYS A 401 9.88 3.91 28.89
N GLY A 402 9.34 4.97 29.49
CA GLY A 402 10.05 6.25 29.64
C GLY A 402 10.09 7.11 28.36
N GLY A 403 9.36 6.73 27.31
CA GLY A 403 9.08 7.61 26.19
C GLY A 403 8.17 8.79 26.60
N PRO A 404 8.07 9.85 25.79
CA PRO A 404 7.35 11.09 26.13
C PRO A 404 5.82 10.99 26.15
N LEU A 405 5.24 10.12 25.31
CA LEU A 405 3.79 9.89 25.28
C LEU A 405 3.30 9.15 26.53
N ILE A 406 2.18 9.60 27.10
CA ILE A 406 1.44 8.90 28.15
C ILE A 406 0.01 8.61 27.68
N PRO A 407 -0.50 7.36 27.80
CA PRO A 407 -1.88 7.06 27.43
C PRO A 407 -2.86 7.80 28.34
N VAL A 408 -3.85 8.49 27.73
CA VAL A 408 -4.94 9.18 28.45
C VAL A 408 -6.31 8.57 28.14
N ALA A 409 -6.32 7.40 27.51
CA ALA A 409 -7.46 6.52 27.41
C ALA A 409 -7.20 5.16 28.08
N GLU A 410 -8.28 4.52 28.51
CA GLU A 410 -8.29 3.21 29.11
C GLU A 410 -9.34 2.31 28.45
N THR A 411 -9.05 1.01 28.40
CA THR A 411 -10.02 -0.01 28.00
C THR A 411 -10.58 -0.66 29.25
N LEU A 412 -11.90 -0.61 29.41
CA LEU A 412 -12.62 -1.25 30.52
C LEU A 412 -12.76 -2.76 30.29
N GLU A 413 -13.11 -3.51 31.35
CA GLU A 413 -13.42 -4.95 31.24
C GLU A 413 -14.50 -5.27 30.19
N SER A 414 -15.38 -4.31 29.88
CA SER A 414 -16.40 -4.44 28.83
C SER A 414 -15.84 -4.37 27.41
N GLY A 415 -14.53 -4.11 27.23
CA GLY A 415 -13.90 -3.81 25.95
C GLY A 415 -14.17 -2.39 25.44
N THR A 416 -14.88 -1.56 26.22
CA THR A 416 -15.15 -0.17 25.87
C THR A 416 -13.91 0.69 26.14
N VAL A 417 -13.49 1.48 25.16
CA VAL A 417 -12.44 2.48 25.33
C VAL A 417 -13.06 3.81 25.78
N GLN A 418 -12.45 4.45 26.76
CA GLN A 418 -12.85 5.77 27.26
C GLN A 418 -11.62 6.60 27.64
N ASN A 419 -11.78 7.92 27.73
CA ASN A 419 -10.75 8.77 28.33
C ASN A 419 -10.68 8.52 29.83
N VAL A 420 -9.49 8.68 30.42
CA VAL A 420 -9.31 8.67 31.87
C VAL A 420 -10.13 9.79 32.53
N SER A 421 -10.57 9.58 33.77
CA SER A 421 -11.36 10.57 34.50
C SER A 421 -10.53 11.76 34.99
N GLN A 422 -9.25 11.55 35.29
CA GLN A 422 -8.38 12.56 35.85
C GLN A 422 -6.94 12.42 35.32
N ILE A 423 -6.31 13.57 35.09
CA ILE A 423 -4.88 13.72 34.80
C ILE A 423 -4.31 14.65 35.87
N ASP A 424 -3.24 14.26 36.54
CA ASP A 424 -2.55 15.08 37.53
C ASP A 424 -1.32 15.74 36.88
N LEU A 425 -1.18 17.05 37.04
CA LEU A 425 -0.01 17.82 36.59
C LEU A 425 0.55 18.65 37.75
N THR A 426 1.83 18.46 38.07
CA THR A 426 2.53 19.24 39.10
C THR A 426 3.59 20.13 38.46
N ILE A 427 3.59 21.42 38.79
CA ILE A 427 4.59 22.41 38.35
C ILE A 427 5.55 22.67 39.51
N TYR A 428 6.84 22.55 39.23
CA TYR A 428 7.93 22.64 40.20
C TYR A 428 8.65 23.99 40.13
N ASP A 429 9.28 24.38 41.24
CA ASP A 429 10.26 25.46 41.23
C ASP A 429 11.54 25.00 40.51
N ASP A 430 12.29 25.93 39.91
CA ASP A 430 13.51 25.58 39.17
C ASP A 430 14.58 24.90 40.03
N SER A 431 14.57 25.16 41.34
CA SER A 431 15.48 24.54 42.31
C SER A 431 15.11 23.11 42.71
N GLU A 432 13.96 22.60 42.26
CA GLU A 432 13.44 21.27 42.59
C GLU A 432 13.65 20.29 41.43
N THR A 433 14.00 19.05 41.78
CA THR A 433 13.97 17.92 40.83
C THR A 433 12.64 17.18 40.98
N PRO A 434 11.82 17.08 39.92
CA PRO A 434 10.60 16.29 39.95
C PRO A 434 10.84 14.81 40.25
N SER A 435 9.82 14.11 40.74
CA SER A 435 9.94 12.70 41.12
C SER A 435 9.40 11.71 40.09
N GLY A 436 8.57 12.17 39.16
CA GLY A 436 7.86 11.32 38.19
C GLY A 436 8.64 10.98 36.92
N TYR A 437 9.96 11.20 36.89
CA TYR A 437 10.78 10.77 35.76
C TYR A 437 10.82 9.24 35.67
N THR A 438 10.43 8.72 34.51
CA THR A 438 10.56 7.29 34.21
C THR A 438 11.81 7.09 33.36
N THR A 439 12.82 6.39 33.88
CA THR A 439 14.01 6.08 33.09
C THR A 439 13.63 5.28 31.84
N PRO A 440 14.10 5.69 30.64
CA PRO A 440 13.89 4.92 29.42
C PRO A 440 14.44 3.50 29.53
N VAL A 441 13.67 2.52 29.06
CA VAL A 441 14.08 1.11 29.05
C VAL A 441 13.80 0.52 27.68
N ILE A 442 14.84 -0.08 27.09
CA ILE A 442 14.76 -0.94 25.92
C ILE A 442 15.27 -2.33 26.32
N TYR A 443 14.56 -3.37 25.90
CA TYR A 443 14.87 -4.77 26.26
C TYR A 443 15.67 -5.43 25.14
N ASN A 444 16.90 -4.97 24.90
CA ASN A 444 17.76 -5.43 23.81
C ASN A 444 18.95 -6.30 24.23
N TYR A 445 19.24 -6.38 25.54
CA TYR A 445 20.36 -7.16 26.05
C TYR A 445 20.11 -7.69 27.48
N ILE A 446 20.48 -8.95 27.74
CA ILE A 446 20.55 -9.52 29.09
C ILE A 446 21.98 -10.00 29.32
N ALA A 447 22.66 -9.43 30.31
CA ALA A 447 24.01 -9.85 30.64
C ALA A 447 24.09 -11.34 31.06
N PRO A 448 25.19 -12.05 30.74
CA PRO A 448 25.35 -13.46 31.07
C PRO A 448 25.46 -13.67 32.59
N PRO A 449 24.85 -14.74 33.15
CA PRO A 449 24.96 -15.07 34.58
C PRO A 449 26.25 -15.83 34.93
N GLY A 450 26.99 -16.33 33.93
CA GLY A 450 28.15 -17.20 34.06
C GLY A 450 27.87 -18.67 33.72
N HIS A 451 28.88 -19.41 33.24
CA HIS A 451 28.81 -20.85 32.95
C HIS A 451 30.17 -21.56 33.16
N THR A 452 30.22 -22.89 33.21
CA THR A 452 31.49 -23.64 33.29
C THR A 452 32.12 -23.90 31.92
N ASP A 453 33.33 -23.39 31.64
CA ASP A 453 34.08 -23.67 30.40
C ASP A 453 34.30 -25.19 30.22
N PHE A 454 33.92 -25.72 29.06
CA PHE A 454 33.91 -27.16 28.76
C PHE A 454 35.31 -27.81 28.77
N LEU A 455 36.36 -27.06 28.47
CA LEU A 455 37.74 -27.54 28.43
C LEU A 455 38.47 -27.31 29.75
N THR A 456 38.25 -26.17 30.41
CA THR A 456 38.96 -25.81 31.66
C THR A 456 38.23 -26.24 32.92
N LYS A 457 36.93 -26.58 32.83
CA LYS A 457 36.03 -26.87 33.94
C LYS A 457 35.96 -25.74 34.98
N GLN A 458 36.28 -24.51 34.58
CA GLN A 458 36.23 -23.34 35.43
C GLN A 458 34.91 -22.60 35.19
N ALA A 459 34.24 -22.18 36.27
CA ALA A 459 33.12 -21.25 36.16
C ALA A 459 33.64 -19.91 35.64
N ASP A 460 33.19 -19.56 34.45
CA ASP A 460 33.36 -18.29 33.79
C ASP A 460 32.12 -17.43 34.05
N PRO A 461 32.20 -16.43 34.94
CA PRO A 461 31.07 -15.56 35.28
C PRO A 461 30.60 -14.69 34.11
N THR A 462 31.30 -14.67 32.97
CA THR A 462 30.95 -13.84 31.80
C THR A 462 30.25 -14.63 30.68
N SER A 463 29.78 -15.86 30.93
CA SER A 463 29.22 -16.75 29.90
C SER A 463 27.72 -17.08 30.07
N TYR A 464 27.00 -17.31 28.97
CA TYR A 464 25.58 -17.71 28.97
C TYR A 464 25.39 -19.20 29.32
N THR A 465 24.16 -19.59 29.66
CA THR A 465 23.84 -21.00 29.93
C THR A 465 23.56 -21.75 28.62
N PRO A 466 24.32 -22.81 28.27
CA PRO A 466 24.07 -23.59 27.06
C PRO A 466 22.68 -24.25 27.09
N ALA A 467 22.03 -24.25 25.93
CA ALA A 467 20.75 -24.92 25.78
C ALA A 467 20.89 -26.45 25.83
N THR A 468 19.88 -27.13 26.39
CA THR A 468 19.84 -28.60 26.43
C THR A 468 18.62 -29.11 25.69
N PHE A 469 18.82 -30.19 24.93
CA PHE A 469 17.73 -30.89 24.25
C PHE A 469 17.05 -31.84 25.24
N GLY A 470 15.97 -31.44 25.94
CA GLY A 470 15.31 -32.31 26.92
C GLY A 470 14.21 -31.71 27.85
N ALA A 471 13.42 -32.63 28.42
CA ALA A 471 12.29 -32.55 29.38
C ALA A 471 11.07 -31.68 29.02
N ASN A 472 11.22 -30.43 28.60
CA ASN A 472 10.08 -29.56 28.25
C ASN A 472 10.06 -29.28 26.74
N THR A 473 9.34 -30.08 25.96
CA THR A 473 9.21 -29.91 24.51
C THR A 473 8.20 -28.83 24.11
N ALA A 474 7.64 -28.10 25.08
CA ALA A 474 6.59 -27.12 24.83
C ALA A 474 7.12 -25.72 24.45
N ALA A 475 8.43 -25.44 24.60
CA ALA A 475 9.01 -24.14 24.26
C ALA A 475 8.97 -23.87 22.75
N ASN A 476 8.30 -22.78 22.36
CA ASN A 476 8.15 -22.34 20.98
C ASN A 476 8.44 -20.85 20.83
N ILE A 477 8.82 -20.44 19.63
CA ILE A 477 8.92 -19.03 19.23
C ILE A 477 8.15 -18.85 17.94
N THR A 478 7.31 -17.83 17.86
CA THR A 478 6.71 -17.40 16.59
C THR A 478 7.55 -16.27 16.00
N LEU A 479 7.93 -16.36 14.74
CA LEU A 479 8.57 -15.28 14.00
C LEU A 479 7.52 -14.66 13.07
N ASN A 480 7.33 -13.34 13.18
CA ASN A 480 6.34 -12.61 12.40
C ASN A 480 7.03 -11.57 11.51
N PHE A 481 6.82 -11.72 10.21
CA PHE A 481 7.42 -10.96 9.12
C PHE A 481 6.35 -10.33 8.22
N PHE A 482 5.21 -9.96 8.80
CA PHE A 482 4.10 -9.36 8.08
C PHE A 482 3.68 -8.04 8.71
N ASN A 483 3.49 -7.01 7.88
CA ASN A 483 2.86 -5.75 8.26
C ASN A 483 2.19 -5.09 7.04
N GLN A 484 0.99 -4.57 7.23
CA GLN A 484 0.14 -4.00 6.16
C GLN A 484 0.00 -4.96 4.95
N ASN A 485 0.57 -4.60 3.80
CA ASN A 485 0.56 -5.42 2.58
C ASN A 485 1.94 -6.01 2.24
N VAL A 486 2.89 -5.95 3.18
CA VAL A 486 4.26 -6.44 2.99
C VAL A 486 4.50 -7.73 3.77
N VAL A 487 5.21 -8.64 3.12
CA VAL A 487 5.72 -9.87 3.73
C VAL A 487 7.19 -10.09 3.36
N LEU A 488 7.93 -10.80 4.20
CA LEU A 488 9.24 -11.34 3.81
C LEU A 488 9.09 -12.31 2.64
N LYS A 489 10.04 -12.33 1.69
CA LYS A 489 10.04 -13.30 0.59
C LYS A 489 10.11 -14.73 1.12
N ASP A 490 9.32 -15.63 0.54
CA ASP A 490 9.16 -17.00 1.03
C ASP A 490 10.35 -17.93 0.74
N ASP A 491 11.32 -17.46 -0.05
CA ASP A 491 12.61 -18.10 -0.31
C ASP A 491 13.77 -17.50 0.51
N THR A 492 13.50 -16.53 1.39
CA THR A 492 14.53 -15.90 2.22
C THR A 492 15.21 -16.90 3.16
N SER A 493 16.54 -16.93 3.16
CA SER A 493 17.30 -17.75 4.11
C SER A 493 17.04 -17.31 5.55
N ILE A 494 16.65 -18.25 6.42
CA ILE A 494 16.55 -18.04 7.86
C ILE A 494 17.39 -19.11 8.56
N THR A 495 18.22 -18.68 9.51
CA THR A 495 18.98 -19.57 10.39
C THR A 495 18.75 -19.25 11.85
N LEU A 496 18.76 -20.28 12.68
CA LEU A 496 18.74 -20.19 14.13
C LEU A 496 20.04 -20.76 14.68
N GLU A 497 20.82 -19.95 15.36
CA GLU A 497 22.02 -20.38 16.06
C GLU A 497 21.78 -20.45 17.57
N ILE A 498 22.13 -21.57 18.19
CA ILE A 498 21.92 -21.79 19.62
C ILE A 498 23.25 -21.87 20.33
N PHE A 499 23.45 -21.06 21.37
CA PHE A 499 24.70 -21.03 22.13
C PHE A 499 25.00 -22.39 22.75
N ASP A 500 26.20 -22.92 22.47
CA ASP A 500 26.66 -24.25 22.89
C ASP A 500 27.83 -24.20 23.89
N GLY A 501 28.32 -23.00 24.23
CA GLY A 501 29.38 -22.79 25.21
C GLY A 501 30.54 -21.96 24.70
N LEU A 502 31.67 -22.04 25.43
CA LEU A 502 32.92 -21.38 25.10
C LEU A 502 34.02 -22.38 24.77
N VAL A 503 34.84 -22.06 23.77
CA VAL A 503 36.09 -22.75 23.42
C VAL A 503 37.22 -21.73 23.37
N LYS A 504 38.13 -21.79 24.36
CA LYS A 504 39.25 -20.84 24.52
C LYS A 504 38.79 -19.37 24.65
N GLY A 505 37.71 -19.14 25.39
CA GLY A 505 37.14 -17.80 25.59
C GLY A 505 36.47 -17.23 24.34
N LYS A 506 36.05 -18.08 23.40
CA LYS A 506 35.22 -17.71 22.26
C LYS A 506 33.95 -18.53 22.26
N GLU A 507 32.84 -17.89 21.99
CA GLU A 507 31.53 -18.48 21.81
C GLU A 507 31.49 -19.46 20.64
N ILE A 508 30.77 -20.56 20.84
CA ILE A 508 30.44 -21.53 19.82
C ILE A 508 28.92 -21.71 19.76
N PHE A 509 28.40 -21.79 18.55
CA PHE A 509 26.98 -21.98 18.30
C PHE A 509 26.71 -23.28 17.54
N ARG A 510 25.50 -23.81 17.74
CA ARG A 510 24.89 -24.81 16.88
C ARG A 510 23.95 -24.10 15.90
N THR A 511 24.29 -24.12 14.62
CA THR A 511 23.45 -23.57 13.57
C THR A 511 22.37 -24.57 13.13
N ILE A 512 21.14 -24.08 12.98
CA ILE A 512 19.99 -24.79 12.43
C ILE A 512 19.51 -23.98 11.23
N GLU A 513 19.39 -24.64 10.08
CA GLU A 513 18.88 -24.04 8.84
C GLU A 513 17.44 -24.51 8.59
N PHE A 514 16.58 -23.58 8.15
CA PHE A 514 15.19 -23.86 7.77
C PHE A 514 15.08 -24.02 6.25
N ASN A 515 15.51 -25.19 5.76
CA ASN A 515 15.54 -25.48 4.33
C ASN A 515 14.13 -25.81 3.80
N VAL A 516 13.56 -24.93 2.99
CA VAL A 516 12.23 -25.10 2.35
C VAL A 516 12.28 -26.24 1.32
N PRO A 517 11.52 -27.34 1.51
CA PRO A 517 11.40 -28.39 0.51
C PRO A 517 10.73 -27.90 -0.78
N ALA A 518 11.02 -28.54 -1.91
CA ALA A 518 10.39 -28.19 -3.18
C ALA A 518 8.86 -28.33 -3.11
N GLY A 519 8.13 -27.23 -3.40
CA GLY A 519 6.67 -27.18 -3.37
C GLY A 519 6.07 -26.74 -2.02
N GLU A 520 6.90 -26.48 -1.01
CA GLU A 520 6.51 -25.91 0.29
C GLU A 520 7.00 -24.44 0.39
N ASN A 521 6.68 -23.76 1.49
CA ASN A 521 7.13 -22.40 1.79
C ASN A 521 7.67 -22.28 3.23
N LEU A 522 8.21 -21.10 3.60
CA LEU A 522 8.69 -20.82 4.95
C LEU A 522 7.58 -20.80 6.02
N TRP A 523 6.34 -20.49 5.62
CA TRP A 523 5.21 -20.17 6.50
C TRP A 523 4.58 -21.42 7.13
N GLN A 524 5.38 -22.12 7.94
CA GLN A 524 5.07 -23.43 8.51
C GLN A 524 5.43 -23.47 10.00
N ASN A 525 5.00 -24.53 10.68
CA ASN A 525 5.60 -24.91 11.95
C ASN A 525 6.82 -25.80 11.70
N TRP A 526 7.98 -25.32 12.13
CA TRP A 526 9.28 -25.97 12.06
C TRP A 526 9.64 -26.55 13.42
N GLN A 527 9.61 -27.88 13.53
CA GLN A 527 10.00 -28.57 14.74
C GLN A 527 11.51 -28.80 14.77
N ILE A 528 12.16 -28.35 15.85
CA ILE A 528 13.57 -28.66 16.10
C ILE A 528 13.70 -30.13 16.53
N VAL A 529 14.56 -30.85 15.83
CA VAL A 529 14.80 -32.28 16.03
C VAL A 529 16.28 -32.55 16.32
N LYS A 530 16.55 -33.61 17.09
CA LYS A 530 17.90 -34.14 17.32
C LYS A 530 18.01 -35.51 16.68
N ASN A 531 18.90 -35.64 15.70
CA ASN A 531 19.09 -36.91 15.01
C ASN A 531 19.82 -37.95 15.89
N GLN A 532 19.88 -39.19 15.40
CA GLN A 532 20.54 -40.31 16.10
C GLN A 532 22.05 -40.12 16.38
N HIS A 533 22.69 -39.15 15.71
CA HIS A 533 24.10 -38.78 15.90
C HIS A 533 24.27 -37.56 16.82
N GLY A 534 23.17 -37.01 17.34
CA GLY A 534 23.16 -35.88 18.25
C GLY A 534 23.21 -34.50 17.59
N VAL A 535 23.11 -34.43 16.26
CA VAL A 535 23.06 -33.16 15.49
C VAL A 535 21.65 -32.62 15.48
N TRP A 536 21.51 -31.30 15.62
CA TRP A 536 20.23 -30.60 15.64
C TRP A 536 19.86 -30.12 14.23
N GLY A 537 18.57 -30.10 13.92
CA GLY A 537 18.03 -29.60 12.65
C GLY A 537 16.55 -29.26 12.80
N ALA A 538 15.88 -28.87 11.72
CA ALA A 538 14.46 -28.55 11.71
C ALA A 538 13.72 -29.39 10.66
N ASN A 539 12.48 -29.78 10.96
CA ASN A 539 11.56 -30.42 10.02
C ASN A 539 10.22 -29.67 10.02
N ILE A 540 9.57 -29.58 8.85
CA ILE A 540 8.17 -29.13 8.77
C ILE A 540 7.28 -30.12 9.49
N VAL A 541 6.36 -29.61 10.32
CA VAL A 541 5.28 -30.38 10.92
C VAL A 541 4.11 -30.45 9.91
N PRO A 542 3.69 -31.64 9.45
CA PRO A 542 2.59 -31.75 8.48
C PRO A 542 1.28 -31.14 8.99
N ASP A 543 0.46 -30.61 8.08
CA ASP A 543 -0.87 -30.05 8.35
C ASP A 543 -0.88 -28.87 9.35
N THR A 544 0.21 -28.10 9.41
CA THR A 544 0.34 -26.94 10.32
C THR A 544 0.86 -25.68 9.60
N ALA A 545 0.40 -25.48 8.37
CA ALA A 545 0.63 -24.24 7.63
C ALA A 545 0.23 -23.02 8.48
N GLN A 546 1.07 -21.99 8.45
CA GLN A 546 0.83 -20.72 9.13
C GLN A 546 0.32 -19.70 8.12
N THR A 547 -0.18 -18.57 8.63
CA THR A 547 -0.49 -17.42 7.79
C THR A 547 0.77 -16.93 7.08
N THR A 548 0.66 -16.52 5.82
CA THR A 548 1.77 -15.94 5.04
C THR A 548 2.47 -14.85 5.84
N GLY A 549 3.79 -14.97 5.98
CA GLY A 549 4.63 -14.07 6.79
C GLY A 549 4.84 -14.50 8.24
N ALA A 550 4.23 -15.59 8.69
CA ALA A 550 4.46 -16.13 10.02
C ALA A 550 5.08 -17.53 9.95
N MET A 551 6.04 -17.82 10.83
CA MET A 551 6.53 -19.19 11.04
C MET A 551 6.64 -19.48 12.53
N VAL A 552 6.41 -20.74 12.92
CA VAL A 552 6.55 -21.18 14.31
C VAL A 552 7.75 -22.10 14.41
N ILE A 553 8.66 -21.83 15.33
CA ILE A 553 9.75 -22.74 15.70
C ILE A 553 9.31 -23.47 16.96
N SER A 554 9.07 -24.78 16.85
CA SER A 554 8.60 -25.60 17.97
C SER A 554 9.65 -26.55 18.52
N SER A 555 9.49 -26.95 19.78
CA SER A 555 10.46 -27.80 20.50
C SER A 555 11.85 -27.16 20.60
N LEU A 556 11.91 -25.84 20.81
CA LEU A 556 13.16 -25.10 20.93
C LEU A 556 13.98 -25.65 22.11
N PRO A 557 15.26 -26.01 21.92
CA PRO A 557 16.15 -26.33 23.04
C PRO A 557 16.37 -25.10 23.91
N THR A 558 16.16 -25.23 25.23
CA THR A 558 16.31 -24.13 26.19
C THR A 558 17.33 -24.46 27.27
N ALA A 559 17.82 -23.43 27.96
CA ALA A 559 18.55 -23.62 29.21
C ALA A 559 17.60 -24.20 30.28
N GLU A 560 18.09 -25.11 31.13
CA GLU A 560 17.25 -25.69 32.20
C GLU A 560 16.88 -24.62 33.24
N ASN A 561 17.85 -23.81 33.67
CA ASN A 561 17.68 -22.62 34.48
C ASN A 561 18.75 -21.59 34.11
N GLY A 562 18.40 -20.31 33.98
CA GLY A 562 19.34 -19.22 33.68
C GLY A 562 19.07 -18.53 32.35
N THR A 563 20.06 -17.78 31.85
CA THR A 563 19.95 -17.01 30.60
C THR A 563 20.49 -17.81 29.42
N GLY A 564 19.63 -18.09 28.44
CA GLY A 564 20.01 -18.61 27.13
C GLY A 564 20.29 -17.48 26.14
N TRP A 565 21.12 -17.79 25.14
CA TRP A 565 21.48 -16.88 24.03
C TRP A 565 21.29 -17.61 22.70
N TYR A 566 20.54 -16.99 21.81
CA TYR A 566 20.26 -17.45 20.46
C TYR A 566 20.58 -16.34 19.47
N ARG A 567 20.90 -16.70 18.23
CA ARG A 567 20.98 -15.77 17.12
C ARG A 567 19.98 -16.18 16.05
N ILE A 568 19.23 -15.22 15.54
CA ILE A 568 18.33 -15.42 14.40
C ILE A 568 18.91 -14.59 13.26
N THR A 569 19.34 -15.24 12.19
CA THR A 569 19.82 -14.53 10.99
C THR A 569 18.77 -14.63 9.91
N VAL A 570 18.38 -13.50 9.35
CA VAL A 570 17.39 -13.37 8.27
C VAL A 570 18.08 -12.74 7.07
N GLY A 571 17.97 -13.39 5.91
CA GLY A 571 18.65 -12.99 4.67
C GLY A 571 20.06 -13.57 4.52
N ASP A 572 20.72 -13.20 3.43
CA ASP A 572 22.10 -13.56 3.09
C ASP A 572 22.87 -12.34 2.52
N GLY A 573 24.19 -12.46 2.41
CA GLY A 573 25.04 -11.39 1.87
C GLY A 573 24.92 -10.06 2.63
N ASP A 574 24.83 -8.95 1.89
CA ASP A 574 24.75 -7.60 2.45
C ASP A 574 23.36 -7.25 3.04
N ALA A 575 22.33 -8.02 2.69
CA ALA A 575 20.97 -7.88 3.23
C ALA A 575 20.75 -8.68 4.52
N ALA A 576 21.69 -9.58 4.86
CA ALA A 576 21.59 -10.40 6.05
C ALA A 576 21.65 -9.55 7.33
N LYS A 577 20.74 -9.81 8.26
CA LYS A 577 20.81 -9.25 9.61
C LYS A 577 20.71 -10.35 10.65
N THR A 578 21.59 -10.28 11.65
CA THR A 578 21.61 -11.19 12.79
C THR A 578 21.08 -10.50 14.04
N PHE A 579 20.06 -11.10 14.65
CA PHE A 579 19.43 -10.66 15.88
C PHE A 579 19.87 -11.55 17.03
N ASN A 580 20.38 -10.97 18.12
CA ASN A 580 20.69 -11.69 19.35
C ASN A 580 19.45 -11.71 20.25
N LEU A 581 18.89 -12.90 20.44
CA LEU A 581 17.77 -13.16 21.34
C LEU A 581 18.28 -13.75 22.66
N TYR A 582 17.85 -13.17 23.77
CA TYR A 582 18.18 -13.59 25.12
C TYR A 582 16.92 -13.98 25.89
N THR A 583 16.95 -15.11 26.58
CA THR A 583 15.80 -15.60 27.36
C THR A 583 16.22 -16.06 28.75
N LYS A 584 15.54 -15.62 29.81
CA LYS A 584 15.62 -16.24 31.14
C LYS A 584 14.65 -17.41 31.21
N THR A 585 15.11 -18.51 31.77
CA THR A 585 14.37 -19.78 31.83
C THR A 585 14.36 -20.37 33.23
N GLN A 586 13.29 -21.10 33.55
CA GLN A 586 13.15 -21.88 34.77
C GLN A 586 12.49 -23.23 34.44
N ASN A 587 13.14 -24.33 34.83
CA ASN A 587 12.77 -25.70 34.45
C ASN A 587 12.54 -25.88 32.93
N GLY A 588 13.33 -25.18 32.11
CA GLY A 588 13.24 -25.21 30.65
C GLY A 588 12.10 -24.41 30.01
N ALA A 589 11.23 -23.76 30.80
CA ALA A 589 10.21 -22.82 30.30
C ALA A 589 10.72 -21.38 30.34
N PHE A 590 10.22 -20.51 29.46
CA PHE A 590 10.56 -19.08 29.47
C PHE A 590 9.93 -18.40 30.68
N LEU A 591 10.64 -17.48 31.32
CA LEU A 591 10.03 -16.57 32.30
C LEU A 591 9.09 -15.58 31.57
N ASN A 592 8.01 -15.18 32.23
CA ASN A 592 7.00 -14.30 31.63
C ASN A 592 7.29 -12.83 31.95
N PRO A 593 7.59 -11.96 30.96
CA PRO A 593 7.85 -10.54 31.23
C PRO A 593 6.62 -9.78 31.75
N SER A 594 5.42 -10.31 31.60
CA SER A 594 4.20 -9.76 32.21
C SER A 594 4.01 -10.18 33.67
N TYR A 595 4.83 -11.08 34.21
CA TYR A 595 4.84 -11.41 35.63
C TYR A 595 5.67 -10.38 36.41
N THR A 596 5.13 -9.86 37.51
CA THR A 596 5.77 -8.79 38.29
C THR A 596 7.19 -9.16 38.72
N GLY A 597 8.15 -8.27 38.41
CA GLY A 597 9.57 -8.47 38.71
C GLY A 597 10.32 -9.34 37.70
N GLN A 598 9.72 -9.66 36.55
CA GLN A 598 10.34 -10.40 35.45
C GLN A 598 10.37 -9.60 34.14
N GLU A 599 10.19 -8.28 34.19
CA GLU A 599 10.02 -7.44 32.99
C GLU A 599 11.22 -7.50 32.03
N ASP A 600 12.40 -7.87 32.52
CA ASP A 600 13.67 -8.02 31.79
C ASP A 600 14.01 -9.49 31.43
N SER A 601 13.01 -10.38 31.46
CA SER A 601 13.21 -11.83 31.26
C SER A 601 13.42 -12.25 29.81
N LEU A 602 12.99 -11.44 28.85
CA LEU A 602 13.22 -11.63 27.42
C LEU A 602 13.84 -10.35 26.85
N ALA A 603 14.81 -10.48 25.95
CA ALA A 603 15.40 -9.34 25.25
C ALA A 603 15.83 -9.73 23.83
N ILE A 604 15.74 -8.80 22.90
CA ILE A 604 16.22 -8.96 21.53
C ILE A 604 16.76 -7.64 20.99
N ASP A 605 17.93 -7.66 20.36
CA ASP A 605 18.51 -6.48 19.72
C ASP A 605 17.96 -6.26 18.30
N GLY A 606 18.54 -5.29 17.58
CA GLY A 606 18.22 -5.07 16.17
C GLY A 606 16.82 -4.49 15.92
N LEU A 607 16.19 -3.92 16.95
CA LEU A 607 14.85 -3.30 16.94
C LEU A 607 13.66 -4.26 16.82
N ALA A 608 13.86 -5.59 16.85
CA ALA A 608 12.73 -6.53 16.84
C ALA A 608 11.88 -6.42 18.12
N LEU A 609 10.57 -6.61 18.02
CA LEU A 609 9.65 -6.50 19.16
C LEU A 609 9.23 -7.87 19.70
N LEU A 610 9.39 -8.06 21.00
CA LEU A 610 8.95 -9.25 21.71
C LEU A 610 7.49 -9.10 22.15
N ALA A 611 6.65 -10.06 21.77
CA ALA A 611 5.25 -10.14 22.16
C ALA A 611 5.00 -11.44 22.96
N PRO A 612 5.01 -11.39 24.31
CA PRO A 612 4.67 -12.54 25.14
C PRO A 612 3.20 -12.95 24.92
N SER A 613 2.91 -14.25 24.91
CA SER A 613 1.53 -14.71 24.78
C SER A 613 0.71 -14.34 26.01
N ASN A 614 -0.37 -13.58 25.82
CA ASN A 614 -1.29 -13.18 26.89
C ASN A 614 -2.10 -14.40 27.37
N VAL A 615 -1.64 -15.06 28.44
CA VAL A 615 -2.38 -16.15 29.10
C VAL A 615 -3.13 -15.59 30.30
N ALA A 616 -4.41 -15.97 30.45
CA ALA A 616 -5.25 -15.56 31.58
C ALA A 616 -4.57 -15.88 32.92
N GLY A 617 -4.47 -14.89 33.81
CA GLY A 617 -3.88 -15.03 35.15
C GLY A 617 -2.36 -14.84 35.23
N THR A 618 -1.71 -14.31 34.18
CA THR A 618 -0.27 -13.97 34.11
C THR A 618 0.63 -15.03 34.77
N PRO A 619 0.73 -16.25 34.20
CA PRO A 619 1.56 -17.30 34.76
C PRO A 619 3.03 -16.86 34.85
N GLU A 620 3.78 -17.40 35.81
CA GLU A 620 5.21 -17.10 36.02
C GLU A 620 6.08 -17.51 34.82
N THR A 621 5.63 -18.49 34.02
CA THR A 621 6.35 -19.00 32.85
C THR A 621 5.47 -19.04 31.60
N LEU A 622 6.09 -18.94 30.43
CA LEU A 622 5.50 -19.06 29.10
C LEU A 622 6.08 -20.25 28.34
N ASP A 623 5.22 -20.91 27.56
CA ASP A 623 5.63 -21.91 26.57
C ASP A 623 5.91 -21.28 25.21
N THR A 624 5.37 -20.09 24.92
CA THR A 624 5.53 -19.43 23.62
C THR A 624 5.56 -17.91 23.76
N PHE A 625 6.26 -17.25 22.85
CA PHE A 625 6.17 -15.82 22.59
C PHE A 625 6.44 -15.56 21.10
N ALA A 626 6.10 -14.36 20.62
CA ALA A 626 6.38 -13.94 19.26
C ALA A 626 7.52 -12.91 19.20
N VAL A 627 8.27 -12.94 18.10
CA VAL A 627 9.25 -11.94 17.69
C VAL A 627 8.70 -11.30 16.43
N ASN A 628 8.40 -10.00 16.49
CA ASN A 628 7.89 -9.23 15.36
C ASN A 628 9.03 -8.44 14.73
N PHE A 629 9.31 -8.70 13.45
CA PHE A 629 10.35 -8.03 12.69
C PHE A 629 9.82 -6.84 11.89
N LEU A 630 8.53 -6.87 11.55
CA LEU A 630 7.80 -5.76 10.93
C LEU A 630 6.70 -5.31 11.89
N TYR A 631 6.60 -4.01 12.15
CA TYR A 631 5.57 -3.44 13.03
C TYR A 631 5.24 -2.00 12.61
N SER A 632 4.20 -1.42 13.22
CA SER A 632 3.72 -0.09 12.85
C SER A 632 4.84 0.96 12.88
N GLY A 633 5.01 1.68 11.78
CA GLY A 633 5.93 2.81 11.63
C GLY A 633 7.36 2.47 11.19
N SER A 634 7.83 1.23 11.34
CA SER A 634 9.23 0.89 11.05
C SER A 634 9.44 -0.54 10.55
N THR A 635 10.63 -0.79 10.00
CA THR A 635 11.14 -2.11 9.64
C THR A 635 12.45 -2.38 10.39
N THR A 636 12.72 -3.65 10.67
CA THR A 636 13.99 -4.10 11.27
C THR A 636 14.90 -4.81 10.27
N LEU A 637 14.41 -5.11 9.06
CA LEU A 637 15.10 -5.86 8.02
C LEU A 637 15.32 -5.00 6.77
N ASP A 638 16.28 -5.43 5.97
CA ASP A 638 16.61 -4.81 4.69
C ASP A 638 15.41 -4.86 3.71
N PRO A 639 15.00 -3.72 3.11
CA PRO A 639 13.87 -3.65 2.19
C PRO A 639 13.92 -4.62 1.01
N SER A 640 15.12 -5.03 0.58
CA SER A 640 15.30 -5.96 -0.54
C SER A 640 14.75 -7.36 -0.26
N LEU A 641 14.48 -7.69 1.01
CA LEU A 641 13.94 -8.98 1.45
C LEU A 641 12.40 -9.04 1.39
N PHE A 642 11.73 -7.96 1.02
CA PHE A 642 10.27 -7.85 1.07
C PHE A 642 9.59 -8.02 -0.29
N ASP A 643 8.35 -8.47 -0.23
CA ASP A 643 7.42 -8.54 -1.36
C ASP A 643 5.99 -8.19 -0.92
N TRP A 644 5.13 -7.96 -1.90
CA TRP A 644 3.69 -7.81 -1.71
C TRP A 644 3.07 -9.11 -1.18
N ASN A 645 2.21 -9.00 -0.18
CA ASN A 645 1.40 -10.13 0.26
C ASN A 645 0.23 -10.36 -0.71
N THR A 646 0.45 -11.21 -1.71
CA THR A 646 -0.54 -11.61 -2.72
C THR A 646 -1.38 -12.82 -2.31
N SER A 647 -1.26 -13.29 -1.06
CA SER A 647 -2.01 -14.46 -0.59
C SER A 647 -3.51 -14.20 -0.66
N SER A 648 -4.25 -15.12 -1.30
CA SER A 648 -5.72 -15.04 -1.37
C SER A 648 -6.39 -14.97 0.01
N SER A 649 -5.80 -15.58 1.05
CA SER A 649 -6.30 -15.46 2.42
C SER A 649 -6.14 -14.04 2.96
N HIS A 650 -4.98 -13.42 2.75
CA HIS A 650 -4.71 -12.03 3.14
C HIS A 650 -5.67 -11.06 2.45
N VAL A 651 -5.77 -11.16 1.12
CA VAL A 651 -6.67 -10.30 0.33
C VAL A 651 -8.13 -10.42 0.80
N SER A 652 -8.57 -11.61 1.22
CA SER A 652 -9.91 -11.84 1.74
C SER A 652 -10.15 -11.28 3.15
N GLU A 653 -9.09 -11.00 3.92
CA GLU A 653 -9.15 -10.50 5.30
C GLU A 653 -9.11 -8.96 5.39
N ILE A 654 -8.84 -8.26 4.28
CA ILE A 654 -8.86 -6.79 4.22
C ILE A 654 -10.28 -6.29 4.52
N ALA A 655 -10.46 -5.71 5.71
CA ALA A 655 -11.77 -5.34 6.23
C ALA A 655 -12.38 -4.08 5.60
N THR A 656 -11.56 -3.15 5.12
CA THR A 656 -12.01 -1.90 4.51
C THR A 656 -12.08 -2.06 3.00
N LEU A 657 -13.29 -2.00 2.44
CA LEU A 657 -13.47 -2.06 0.99
C LEU A 657 -13.13 -0.71 0.33
N PRO A 658 -12.42 -0.71 -0.81
CA PRO A 658 -12.26 0.51 -1.62
C PRO A 658 -13.61 1.05 -2.09
N ALA A 659 -13.70 2.38 -2.28
CA ALA A 659 -14.87 3.05 -2.82
C ALA A 659 -15.22 2.56 -4.25
N ALA A 660 -16.42 2.85 -4.74
CA ALA A 660 -16.78 2.54 -6.12
C ALA A 660 -16.00 3.45 -7.11
N ALA A 661 -15.68 2.93 -8.29
CA ALA A 661 -15.12 3.75 -9.37
C ALA A 661 -16.10 4.85 -9.82
N VAL A 662 -15.56 5.88 -10.47
CA VAL A 662 -16.34 6.94 -11.12
C VAL A 662 -16.42 6.64 -12.61
N ALA A 663 -17.63 6.59 -13.17
CA ALA A 663 -17.83 6.49 -14.62
C ALA A 663 -17.77 7.88 -15.27
N GLY A 664 -17.21 7.93 -16.47
CA GLY A 664 -17.06 9.14 -17.25
C GLY A 664 -16.91 8.86 -18.73
N THR A 665 -16.52 9.89 -19.47
CA THR A 665 -16.26 9.84 -20.90
C THR A 665 -14.87 10.40 -21.16
N LEU A 666 -14.18 9.91 -22.18
CA LEU A 666 -12.90 10.46 -22.62
C LEU A 666 -13.11 11.38 -23.83
N ASN A 667 -12.45 12.53 -23.82
CA ASN A 667 -12.32 13.40 -24.98
C ASN A 667 -10.87 13.87 -25.10
N ALA A 668 -10.16 13.44 -26.14
CA ALA A 668 -8.73 13.73 -26.33
C ALA A 668 -7.91 13.48 -25.05
N ASP A 669 -8.08 12.28 -24.47
CA ASP A 669 -7.47 11.79 -23.23
C ASP A 669 -7.92 12.50 -21.93
N GLN A 670 -8.84 13.46 -22.00
CA GLN A 670 -9.42 14.08 -20.82
C GLN A 670 -10.62 13.30 -20.30
N PHE A 671 -10.53 12.82 -19.06
CA PHE A 671 -11.66 12.21 -18.36
C PHE A 671 -12.67 13.27 -17.89
N THR A 672 -13.96 13.05 -18.16
CA THR A 672 -15.07 13.85 -17.63
C THR A 672 -16.09 12.94 -16.96
N ALA A 673 -16.31 13.12 -15.67
CA ALA A 673 -17.27 12.32 -14.90
C ALA A 673 -18.71 12.52 -15.40
N LEU A 674 -19.49 11.45 -15.44
CA LEU A 674 -20.94 11.53 -15.62
C LEU A 674 -21.59 12.23 -14.42
N SER A 675 -22.62 13.02 -14.68
CA SER A 675 -23.38 13.72 -13.63
C SER A 675 -24.08 12.78 -12.65
N ASN A 676 -24.45 13.29 -11.46
CA ASN A 676 -25.22 12.61 -10.40
C ASN A 676 -24.51 11.47 -9.66
N GLN A 677 -23.21 11.28 -9.86
CA GLN A 677 -22.39 10.41 -9.00
C GLN A 677 -22.04 11.18 -7.72
N THR A 678 -22.81 10.97 -6.65
CA THR A 678 -22.77 11.78 -5.42
C THR A 678 -22.35 11.00 -4.18
N GLN A 679 -22.26 9.67 -4.23
CA GLN A 679 -21.90 8.80 -3.11
C GLN A 679 -20.55 8.12 -3.37
N LEU A 680 -19.75 7.82 -2.35
CA LEU A 680 -18.48 7.11 -2.56
C LEU A 680 -18.67 5.61 -2.80
N SER A 681 -19.68 4.98 -2.18
CA SER A 681 -19.80 3.51 -2.13
C SER A 681 -21.00 2.93 -2.88
N THR A 682 -21.97 3.75 -3.30
CA THR A 682 -23.27 3.25 -3.79
C THR A 682 -23.82 4.07 -4.94
N ASN A 683 -22.96 4.53 -5.85
CA ASN A 683 -23.41 5.30 -7.01
C ASN A 683 -24.25 4.44 -7.96
N SER A 684 -25.31 5.07 -8.49
CA SER A 684 -26.06 4.59 -9.63
C SER A 684 -26.14 5.72 -10.64
N VAL A 685 -25.67 5.49 -11.86
CA VAL A 685 -25.58 6.50 -12.92
C VAL A 685 -26.22 5.97 -14.20
N SER A 686 -26.73 6.88 -15.02
CA SER A 686 -27.24 6.56 -16.36
C SER A 686 -26.44 7.29 -17.42
N SER A 687 -26.19 6.61 -18.53
CA SER A 687 -25.50 7.16 -19.70
C SER A 687 -26.35 6.93 -20.95
N ASN A 688 -26.37 7.92 -21.84
CA ASN A 688 -26.87 7.79 -23.22
C ASN A 688 -25.73 7.53 -24.22
N GLN A 689 -24.52 7.28 -23.72
CA GLN A 689 -23.33 6.94 -24.49
C GLN A 689 -22.86 5.53 -24.15
N ALA A 690 -22.43 4.80 -25.17
CA ALA A 690 -21.93 3.43 -25.05
C ALA A 690 -20.49 3.38 -24.54
N GLN A 691 -19.65 4.32 -24.99
CA GLN A 691 -18.24 4.38 -24.64
C GLN A 691 -18.07 5.10 -23.30
N LEU A 692 -17.71 4.34 -22.27
CA LEU A 692 -17.49 4.85 -20.93
C LEU A 692 -16.08 4.55 -20.44
N ALA A 693 -15.47 5.53 -19.80
CA ALA A 693 -14.22 5.41 -19.08
C ALA A 693 -14.48 5.36 -17.57
N PHE A 694 -13.47 4.92 -16.83
CA PHE A 694 -13.54 4.77 -15.38
C PHE A 694 -12.32 5.39 -14.72
N GLY A 695 -12.49 5.93 -13.53
CA GLY A 695 -11.39 6.58 -12.84
C GLY A 695 -11.62 6.83 -11.37
N TRP A 696 -10.57 7.35 -10.75
CA TRP A 696 -10.61 8.11 -9.52
C TRP A 696 -10.57 9.60 -9.87
N THR A 697 -11.61 10.37 -9.53
CA THR A 697 -11.67 11.80 -9.89
C THR A 697 -11.21 12.74 -8.80
N GLY A 698 -11.07 12.25 -7.56
CA GLY A 698 -10.78 13.02 -6.35
C GLY A 698 -11.75 14.16 -6.02
N THR A 699 -12.74 14.41 -6.85
CA THR A 699 -13.63 15.56 -6.78
C THR A 699 -15.05 15.09 -7.06
N ASN A 700 -15.99 15.62 -6.27
CA ASN A 700 -17.40 15.40 -6.51
C ASN A 700 -17.90 16.46 -7.49
N SER A 701 -18.60 16.02 -8.54
CA SER A 701 -19.24 16.91 -9.51
C SER A 701 -20.37 17.77 -8.90
N ASP A 702 -20.91 17.37 -7.75
CA ASP A 702 -21.90 18.11 -6.98
C ASP A 702 -21.25 18.87 -5.81
N PRO A 703 -21.24 20.22 -5.84
CA PRO A 703 -20.64 21.04 -4.79
C PRO A 703 -21.39 20.98 -3.44
N SER A 704 -22.56 20.33 -3.38
CA SER A 704 -23.33 20.12 -2.14
C SER A 704 -22.90 18.91 -1.32
N VAL A 705 -22.03 18.06 -1.87
CA VAL A 705 -21.49 16.88 -1.20
C VAL A 705 -20.06 17.14 -0.71
N GLY A 706 -19.71 16.59 0.45
CA GLY A 706 -18.36 16.68 1.00
C GLY A 706 -17.28 16.11 0.08
N SER A 707 -16.06 16.61 0.24
CA SER A 707 -14.90 16.28 -0.59
C SER A 707 -14.54 14.79 -0.57
N TRP A 708 -14.42 14.17 -1.75
CA TRP A 708 -14.06 12.75 -1.94
C TRP A 708 -12.60 12.41 -1.66
N ILE A 709 -11.77 13.42 -1.43
CA ILE A 709 -10.34 13.25 -1.10
C ILE A 709 -10.09 13.10 0.40
N SER A 710 -11.08 13.35 1.26
CA SER A 710 -10.85 13.43 2.71
C SER A 710 -10.94 12.09 3.45
N GLY A 711 -10.75 10.96 2.78
CA GLY A 711 -10.73 9.66 3.43
C GLY A 711 -10.24 8.57 2.51
N TYR A 712 -10.20 7.34 3.02
CA TYR A 712 -9.88 6.17 2.20
C TYR A 712 -10.90 6.03 1.05
N THR A 713 -10.40 5.84 -0.17
CA THR A 713 -11.20 5.73 -1.40
C THR A 713 -10.71 4.55 -2.25
N ASN A 714 -10.95 4.58 -3.56
CA ASN A 714 -10.40 3.65 -4.54
C ASN A 714 -9.11 4.14 -5.20
N LYS A 715 -8.38 5.08 -4.60
CA LYS A 715 -6.94 5.20 -4.89
C LYS A 715 -6.29 3.84 -4.63
N ILE A 716 -5.37 3.43 -5.49
CA ILE A 716 -4.60 2.19 -5.33
C ILE A 716 -3.13 2.53 -5.07
N SER A 717 -2.27 1.55 -4.89
CA SER A 717 -0.85 1.81 -4.66
C SER A 717 -0.18 2.34 -5.94
N ALA A 718 0.89 3.12 -5.75
CA ALA A 718 1.55 3.81 -6.85
C ALA A 718 2.06 2.86 -7.94
N LEU A 719 1.81 3.20 -9.21
CA LEU A 719 2.24 2.45 -10.41
C LEU A 719 1.69 1.02 -10.54
N ASN A 720 0.77 0.61 -9.66
CA ASN A 720 0.03 -0.64 -9.79
C ASN A 720 -1.15 -0.50 -10.76
N LEU A 721 -1.79 -1.64 -11.06
CA LEU A 721 -2.93 -1.71 -11.96
C LEU A 721 -4.24 -1.80 -11.18
N VAL A 722 -5.23 -1.07 -11.66
CA VAL A 722 -6.63 -1.34 -11.32
C VAL A 722 -7.25 -2.18 -12.45
N GLN A 723 -7.95 -3.23 -12.08
CA GLN A 723 -8.79 -4.03 -12.98
C GLN A 723 -10.25 -3.63 -12.78
N VAL A 724 -10.88 -3.04 -13.80
CA VAL A 724 -12.30 -2.68 -13.84
C VAL A 724 -13.09 -3.83 -14.46
N SER A 725 -13.97 -4.45 -13.67
CA SER A 725 -14.72 -5.65 -14.06
C SER A 725 -16.24 -5.38 -14.11
N PHE A 726 -16.94 -6.04 -15.04
CA PHE A 726 -18.34 -5.75 -15.37
C PHE A 726 -19.23 -6.98 -15.15
N PHE A 727 -20.28 -6.81 -14.36
CA PHE A 727 -21.18 -7.89 -13.98
C PHE A 727 -22.62 -7.60 -14.35
N GLN A 728 -23.35 -8.65 -14.75
CA GLN A 728 -24.81 -8.67 -14.81
C GLN A 728 -25.33 -9.91 -14.11
N SER A 729 -26.39 -9.77 -13.31
CA SER A 729 -26.97 -10.87 -12.52
C SER A 729 -25.96 -11.66 -11.67
N GLY A 730 -24.85 -11.01 -11.26
CA GLY A 730 -23.80 -11.61 -10.46
C GLY A 730 -22.80 -12.48 -11.23
N GLN A 731 -22.76 -12.40 -12.56
CA GLN A 731 -21.76 -13.07 -13.41
C GLN A 731 -20.93 -12.00 -14.13
N ALA A 732 -19.62 -12.20 -14.26
CA ALA A 732 -18.82 -11.38 -15.18
C ALA A 732 -19.29 -11.63 -16.62
N VAL A 733 -19.48 -10.54 -17.37
CA VAL A 733 -20.10 -10.58 -18.70
C VAL A 733 -19.29 -9.90 -19.79
N LEU A 734 -18.20 -9.21 -19.44
CA LEU A 734 -17.31 -8.53 -20.36
C LEU A 734 -15.86 -8.68 -19.88
N THR A 735 -14.89 -8.52 -20.79
CA THR A 735 -13.48 -8.45 -20.40
C THR A 735 -13.22 -7.24 -19.51
N PRO A 736 -12.29 -7.35 -18.55
CA PRO A 736 -11.92 -6.22 -17.73
C PRO A 736 -11.18 -5.14 -18.54
N VAL A 737 -11.23 -3.90 -18.05
CA VAL A 737 -10.35 -2.80 -18.49
C VAL A 737 -9.32 -2.53 -17.41
N TYR A 738 -8.09 -2.23 -17.80
CA TYR A 738 -7.03 -1.90 -16.86
C TYR A 738 -6.65 -0.43 -16.92
N ALA A 739 -6.25 0.14 -15.79
CA ALA A 739 -5.59 1.43 -15.72
C ALA A 739 -4.41 1.36 -14.76
N GLU A 740 -3.35 2.12 -15.05
CA GLU A 740 -2.20 2.27 -14.17
C GLU A 740 -2.39 3.51 -13.29
N ALA A 741 -2.06 3.38 -12.01
CA ALA A 741 -2.04 4.52 -11.11
C ALA A 741 -0.77 5.34 -11.23
N ASP A 742 -0.87 6.65 -11.01
CA ASP A 742 0.28 7.53 -10.84
C ASP A 742 0.98 7.31 -9.48
N ILE A 743 2.01 8.11 -9.20
CA ILE A 743 2.82 7.97 -7.97
C ILE A 743 2.08 8.33 -6.66
N ASP A 744 0.88 8.91 -6.72
CA ASP A 744 0.00 9.16 -5.57
C ASP A 744 -1.23 8.22 -5.55
N GLY A 745 -1.26 7.21 -6.43
CA GLY A 745 -2.33 6.22 -6.47
C GLY A 745 -3.58 6.66 -7.25
N ARG A 746 -3.53 7.79 -7.96
CA ARG A 746 -4.63 8.27 -8.81
C ARG A 746 -4.62 7.55 -10.14
N TRP A 747 -5.78 7.21 -10.68
CA TRP A 747 -5.85 6.44 -11.92
C TRP A 747 -7.08 6.82 -12.73
N GLU A 748 -6.97 6.72 -14.05
CA GLU A 748 -8.06 6.84 -15.01
C GLU A 748 -7.77 5.86 -16.15
N THR A 749 -8.81 5.20 -16.68
CA THR A 749 -8.65 4.37 -17.87
C THR A 749 -8.30 5.24 -19.07
N VAL A 750 -7.25 4.87 -19.80
CA VAL A 750 -6.83 5.57 -21.03
C VAL A 750 -7.66 5.18 -22.27
N LEU A 751 -8.45 4.12 -22.16
CA LEU A 751 -9.38 3.66 -23.19
C LEU A 751 -10.78 3.52 -22.59
N SER A 752 -11.81 3.81 -23.39
CA SER A 752 -13.20 3.59 -22.98
C SER A 752 -13.62 2.13 -23.20
N LYS A 753 -14.49 1.62 -22.33
CA LYS A 753 -15.24 0.39 -22.56
C LYS A 753 -16.52 0.70 -23.33
N THR A 754 -16.77 0.00 -24.43
CA THR A 754 -18.03 0.11 -25.17
C THR A 754 -19.07 -0.84 -24.59
N LEU A 755 -20.20 -0.31 -24.11
CA LEU A 755 -21.27 -1.04 -23.46
C LEU A 755 -22.56 -1.01 -24.29
N GLY A 756 -23.36 -2.09 -24.21
CA GLY A 756 -24.73 -2.12 -24.73
C GLY A 756 -25.76 -1.57 -23.73
N ASN A 757 -27.01 -1.46 -24.13
CA ASN A 757 -28.15 -1.17 -23.25
C ASN A 757 -28.25 -2.20 -22.13
N GLY A 758 -28.48 -1.71 -20.92
CA GLY A 758 -28.62 -2.55 -19.74
C GLY A 758 -28.00 -1.91 -18.50
N THR A 759 -28.13 -2.60 -17.37
CA THR A 759 -27.51 -2.18 -16.10
C THR A 759 -26.34 -3.09 -15.79
N PHE A 760 -25.15 -2.51 -15.66
CA PHE A 760 -23.92 -3.20 -15.30
C PHE A 760 -23.53 -2.83 -13.87
N VAL A 761 -23.12 -3.84 -13.11
CA VAL A 761 -22.43 -3.64 -11.84
C VAL A 761 -20.94 -3.61 -12.14
N VAL A 762 -20.29 -2.48 -11.88
CA VAL A 762 -18.86 -2.26 -12.09
C VAL A 762 -18.14 -2.32 -10.76
N LYS A 763 -17.05 -3.09 -10.69
CA LYS A 763 -16.20 -3.22 -9.51
C LYS A 763 -14.74 -3.16 -9.91
N THR A 764 -13.89 -2.74 -8.99
CA THR A 764 -12.44 -2.66 -9.21
C THR A 764 -11.66 -3.56 -8.25
N THR A 765 -10.55 -4.14 -8.72
CA THR A 765 -9.55 -4.82 -7.89
C THR A 765 -8.16 -4.26 -8.20
N GLU A 766 -7.27 -4.21 -7.20
CA GLU A 766 -5.88 -3.79 -7.39
C GLU A 766 -4.98 -5.01 -7.65
N HIS A 767 -4.11 -4.88 -8.65
CA HIS A 767 -3.14 -5.87 -9.08
C HIS A 767 -1.75 -5.26 -9.21
N ILE A 768 -0.72 -6.07 -8.98
CA ILE A 768 0.67 -5.70 -9.28
C ILE A 768 0.84 -5.51 -10.79
N LYS A 769 1.57 -4.48 -11.21
CA LYS A 769 2.01 -4.33 -12.60
C LYS A 769 3.33 -5.09 -12.80
N ASP A 770 3.33 -6.18 -13.58
CA ASP A 770 4.53 -6.95 -13.90
C ASP A 770 4.97 -6.73 -15.35
N GLY A 771 5.63 -5.60 -15.59
CA GLY A 771 6.00 -5.17 -16.94
C GLY A 771 4.76 -4.90 -17.79
N VAL A 772 4.53 -5.75 -18.80
CA VAL A 772 3.32 -5.72 -19.65
C VAL A 772 2.23 -6.67 -19.14
N ASN A 773 2.49 -7.46 -18.10
CA ASN A 773 1.55 -8.45 -17.58
C ASN A 773 0.79 -7.94 -16.35
N VAL A 774 -0.36 -8.57 -16.09
CA VAL A 774 -1.15 -8.36 -14.87
C VAL A 774 -0.68 -9.37 -13.82
N GLY A 775 -0.14 -8.87 -12.71
CA GLY A 775 0.35 -9.68 -11.60
C GLY A 775 -0.75 -10.10 -10.60
N GLY A 776 -0.30 -10.60 -9.45
CA GLY A 776 -1.18 -11.03 -8.37
C GLY A 776 -2.09 -9.92 -7.85
N GLN A 777 -3.29 -10.29 -7.41
CA GLN A 777 -4.21 -9.39 -6.72
C GLN A 777 -3.64 -9.05 -5.34
N ILE A 778 -3.71 -7.77 -4.97
CA ILE A 778 -3.22 -7.26 -3.67
C ILE A 778 -4.27 -6.45 -2.91
N GLY A 779 -5.30 -5.96 -3.60
CA GLY A 779 -6.40 -5.21 -2.97
C GLY A 779 -7.71 -5.99 -2.94
N ALA A 780 -8.55 -5.70 -1.95
CA ALA A 780 -9.92 -6.18 -1.91
C ALA A 780 -10.73 -5.63 -3.10
N GLN A 781 -11.79 -6.36 -3.47
CA GLN A 781 -12.75 -5.87 -4.45
C GLN A 781 -13.50 -4.65 -3.90
N SER A 782 -13.64 -3.62 -4.71
CA SER A 782 -14.32 -2.38 -4.33
C SER A 782 -15.83 -2.56 -4.09
N ASP A 783 -16.40 -1.53 -3.48
CA ASP A 783 -17.83 -1.25 -3.59
C ASP A 783 -18.28 -1.13 -5.06
N ALA A 784 -19.58 -1.36 -5.27
CA ALA A 784 -20.18 -1.45 -6.60
C ALA A 784 -20.64 -0.08 -7.13
N LEU A 785 -20.27 0.22 -8.38
CA LEU A 785 -20.92 1.25 -9.20
C LEU A 785 -22.00 0.59 -10.08
N ASN A 786 -23.23 1.11 -10.07
CA ASN A 786 -24.26 0.66 -11.01
C ASN A 786 -24.34 1.63 -12.19
N VAL A 787 -24.06 1.15 -13.40
CA VAL A 787 -24.12 1.94 -14.64
C VAL A 787 -25.27 1.43 -15.50
N THR A 788 -26.24 2.29 -15.81
CA THR A 788 -27.33 1.97 -16.75
C THR A 788 -27.12 2.70 -18.07
N VAL A 789 -26.93 1.95 -19.14
CA VAL A 789 -26.76 2.49 -20.50
C VAL A 789 -28.10 2.44 -21.23
N ILE A 790 -28.49 3.57 -21.82
CA ILE A 790 -29.74 3.73 -22.57
C ILE A 790 -29.45 4.54 -23.85
N LEU A 791 -29.14 3.81 -24.92
CA LEU A 791 -28.88 4.33 -26.25
C LEU A 791 -30.20 4.52 -27.02
N THR A 792 -30.25 5.58 -27.82
CA THR A 792 -31.31 5.79 -28.82
C THR A 792 -31.02 4.94 -30.05
N ASP A 793 -32.02 4.25 -30.59
CA ASP A 793 -31.88 3.52 -31.86
C ASP A 793 -31.92 4.49 -33.06
N TYR A 794 -30.82 4.61 -33.79
CA TYR A 794 -30.76 5.31 -35.07
C TYR A 794 -31.13 4.37 -36.21
N ALA A 795 -31.80 4.91 -37.23
CA ALA A 795 -32.05 4.13 -38.44
C ALA A 795 -30.72 3.85 -39.18
N LEU A 796 -30.64 2.72 -39.86
CA LEU A 796 -29.53 2.43 -40.77
C LEU A 796 -29.79 3.08 -42.13
N ARG A 797 -28.71 3.38 -42.85
CA ARG A 797 -28.78 3.73 -44.28
C ARG A 797 -27.58 3.20 -45.06
N THR A 798 -27.75 3.06 -46.37
CA THR A 798 -26.64 2.81 -47.28
C THR A 798 -25.70 4.03 -47.31
N SER A 799 -24.40 3.81 -47.18
CA SER A 799 -23.38 4.86 -47.28
C SER A 799 -23.41 5.55 -48.65
N GLY A 800 -22.92 6.79 -48.71
CA GLY A 800 -22.89 7.59 -49.96
C GLY A 800 -22.07 6.97 -51.10
N SER A 801 -21.13 6.06 -50.80
CA SER A 801 -20.38 5.29 -51.79
C SER A 801 -21.12 4.05 -52.32
N GLY A 802 -22.21 3.63 -51.65
CA GLY A 802 -22.92 2.39 -51.93
C GLY A 802 -22.16 1.13 -51.53
N GLN A 803 -21.06 1.24 -50.79
CA GLN A 803 -20.16 0.12 -50.47
C GLN A 803 -20.30 -0.38 -49.01
N GLY A 804 -21.23 0.17 -48.24
CA GLY A 804 -21.33 -0.13 -46.81
C GLY A 804 -22.58 0.46 -46.15
N ILE A 805 -22.76 0.15 -44.87
CA ILE A 805 -23.85 0.64 -44.00
C ILE A 805 -23.32 1.71 -43.05
N THR A 806 -24.13 2.73 -42.79
CA THR A 806 -23.85 3.82 -41.83
C THR A 806 -25.12 4.18 -41.06
N LEU A 807 -24.98 4.92 -39.96
CA LEU A 807 -26.12 5.45 -39.20
C LEU A 807 -26.77 6.63 -39.94
N ASP A 808 -28.10 6.71 -39.88
CA ASP A 808 -28.90 7.86 -40.31
C ASP A 808 -29.27 8.71 -39.09
N ILE A 809 -28.34 9.57 -38.69
CA ILE A 809 -28.49 10.46 -37.54
C ILE A 809 -29.17 11.75 -38.00
N PRO A 810 -30.32 12.16 -37.43
CA PRO A 810 -31.00 13.40 -37.80
C PRO A 810 -30.16 14.64 -37.45
N GLU A 811 -30.13 15.66 -38.33
CA GLU A 811 -29.44 16.94 -38.09
C GLU A 811 -29.98 17.70 -36.84
N SER A 812 -31.15 17.33 -36.32
CA SER A 812 -31.77 17.92 -35.13
C SER A 812 -31.38 17.24 -33.81
N ASP A 813 -30.61 16.15 -33.86
CA ASP A 813 -30.10 15.51 -32.66
C ASP A 813 -29.00 16.39 -32.03
N ASP A 814 -28.99 16.52 -30.71
CA ASP A 814 -28.12 17.48 -30.00
C ASP A 814 -26.67 17.00 -29.84
N GLY A 815 -26.32 15.89 -30.50
CA GLY A 815 -24.97 15.35 -30.57
C GLY A 815 -24.53 14.58 -29.33
N MET A 816 -25.45 14.17 -28.45
CA MET A 816 -25.09 13.45 -27.22
C MET A 816 -24.98 11.93 -27.35
N VAL A 817 -25.54 11.29 -28.38
CA VAL A 817 -25.40 9.83 -28.63
C VAL A 817 -24.45 9.61 -29.80
N LEU A 818 -23.30 9.00 -29.52
CA LEU A 818 -22.18 8.90 -30.47
C LEU A 818 -22.13 7.60 -31.28
N GLY A 819 -23.19 6.77 -31.28
CA GLY A 819 -23.22 5.53 -32.07
C GLY A 819 -24.27 4.50 -31.63
N ASN A 820 -24.35 3.39 -32.35
CA ASN A 820 -25.20 2.23 -32.02
C ASN A 820 -24.46 0.92 -32.24
N TRP A 821 -24.88 -0.11 -31.50
CA TRP A 821 -24.55 -1.49 -31.84
C TRP A 821 -25.39 -1.95 -33.04
N ILE A 822 -24.71 -2.55 -34.01
CA ILE A 822 -25.32 -3.14 -35.20
C ILE A 822 -24.97 -4.62 -35.19
N GLU A 823 -26.00 -5.46 -35.20
CA GLU A 823 -25.86 -6.89 -35.39
C GLU A 823 -25.85 -7.20 -36.89
N PHE A 824 -24.88 -8.00 -37.31
CA PHE A 824 -24.79 -8.60 -38.63
C PHE A 824 -24.97 -10.11 -38.48
N ALA A 825 -26.02 -10.68 -39.06
CA ALA A 825 -26.30 -12.11 -38.98
C ALA A 825 -26.37 -12.72 -40.38
N VAL A 826 -25.74 -13.88 -40.59
CA VAL A 826 -25.88 -14.58 -41.87
C VAL A 826 -27.26 -15.23 -41.97
N SER A 827 -27.93 -15.03 -43.11
CA SER A 827 -29.26 -15.58 -43.39
C SER A 827 -29.22 -16.74 -44.39
N SER A 828 -28.27 -16.74 -45.35
CA SER A 828 -28.04 -17.84 -46.30
C SER A 828 -26.73 -17.68 -47.07
N GLU A 829 -26.23 -18.78 -47.63
CA GLU A 829 -25.11 -18.81 -48.59
C GLU A 829 -25.49 -19.58 -49.85
N ASN A 830 -25.05 -19.12 -51.02
CA ASN A 830 -25.16 -19.87 -52.28
C ASN A 830 -23.78 -20.39 -52.73
N THR A 831 -23.55 -21.68 -52.49
CA THR A 831 -22.68 -22.60 -53.26
C THR A 831 -21.15 -22.57 -53.10
N ASP A 832 -20.57 -21.82 -52.16
CA ASP A 832 -19.15 -21.97 -51.79
C ASP A 832 -19.04 -22.50 -50.34
N THR A 833 -18.01 -23.29 -50.04
CA THR A 833 -17.80 -23.90 -48.72
C THR A 833 -17.04 -22.92 -47.80
N SER A 834 -17.53 -22.75 -46.57
CA SER A 834 -16.84 -22.13 -45.42
C SER A 834 -16.22 -20.73 -45.65
N LEU A 835 -17.01 -19.78 -46.15
CA LEU A 835 -16.56 -18.39 -46.36
C LEU A 835 -16.72 -17.53 -45.09
N ALA A 836 -15.63 -16.87 -44.68
CA ALA A 836 -15.64 -15.85 -43.63
C ALA A 836 -15.66 -14.43 -44.23
N VAL A 837 -16.66 -13.64 -43.87
CA VAL A 837 -16.79 -12.23 -44.19
C VAL A 837 -16.21 -11.40 -43.04
N GLN A 838 -15.23 -10.57 -43.39
CA GLN A 838 -14.56 -9.62 -42.50
C GLN A 838 -15.29 -8.28 -42.56
N LEU A 839 -15.73 -7.77 -41.41
CA LEU A 839 -16.39 -6.49 -41.26
C LEU A 839 -15.35 -5.45 -40.86
N TYR A 840 -15.10 -4.45 -41.71
CA TYR A 840 -14.12 -3.40 -41.43
C TYR A 840 -14.72 -2.00 -41.44
N VAL A 841 -14.20 -1.12 -40.59
CA VAL A 841 -14.75 0.22 -40.36
C VAL A 841 -13.92 1.29 -41.06
N VAL A 842 -14.61 2.26 -41.66
CA VAL A 842 -13.99 3.47 -42.23
C VAL A 842 -14.68 4.74 -41.72
N ASP A 843 -13.92 5.84 -41.67
CA ASP A 843 -14.44 7.17 -41.35
C ASP A 843 -15.22 7.79 -42.51
N ALA A 844 -15.79 8.98 -42.30
CA ALA A 844 -16.53 9.73 -43.31
C ALA A 844 -15.70 10.10 -44.56
N SER A 845 -14.37 10.12 -44.45
CA SER A 845 -13.44 10.35 -45.56
C SER A 845 -13.01 9.06 -46.26
N GLY A 846 -13.37 7.90 -45.71
CA GLY A 846 -13.02 6.58 -46.20
C GLY A 846 -11.66 6.06 -45.72
N ASN A 847 -11.05 6.68 -44.71
CA ASN A 847 -9.85 6.15 -44.06
C ASN A 847 -10.22 4.98 -43.14
N TYR A 848 -9.32 4.01 -42.99
CA TYR A 848 -9.48 2.91 -42.05
C TYR A 848 -9.54 3.40 -40.59
N VAL A 849 -10.42 2.78 -39.79
CA VAL A 849 -10.58 3.04 -38.36
C VAL A 849 -10.20 1.78 -37.59
N GLY A 850 -9.11 1.85 -36.82
CA GLY A 850 -8.62 0.75 -36.01
C GLY A 850 -9.59 0.37 -34.89
N ARG A 851 -9.42 -0.82 -34.29
CA ARG A 851 -10.18 -1.24 -33.08
C ARG A 851 -9.94 -0.33 -31.88
N ASP A 852 -8.80 0.33 -31.84
CA ASP A 852 -8.41 1.35 -30.86
C ASP A 852 -8.97 2.75 -31.18
N GLY A 853 -9.76 2.89 -32.27
CA GLY A 853 -10.33 4.14 -32.73
C GLY A 853 -9.37 5.03 -33.54
N GLN A 854 -8.10 4.64 -33.72
CA GLN A 854 -7.15 5.43 -34.49
C GLN A 854 -7.50 5.45 -35.99
N THR A 855 -7.17 6.55 -36.67
CA THR A 855 -7.38 6.73 -38.11
C THR A 855 -6.13 7.28 -38.79
N GLY A 856 -5.98 7.01 -40.09
CA GLY A 856 -4.93 7.61 -40.93
C GLY A 856 -4.03 6.60 -41.64
N ALA A 857 -2.92 7.09 -42.21
CA ALA A 857 -2.07 6.29 -43.11
C ALA A 857 -1.32 5.11 -42.44
N GLY A 858 -1.28 5.08 -41.10
CA GLY A 858 -0.68 4.00 -40.32
C GLY A 858 -1.63 2.83 -40.03
N VAL A 859 -2.94 3.01 -40.23
CA VAL A 859 -3.96 1.99 -39.96
C VAL A 859 -4.13 1.12 -41.21
N THR A 860 -3.90 -0.19 -41.07
CA THR A 860 -4.06 -1.17 -42.15
C THR A 860 -5.51 -1.68 -42.23
N LEU A 861 -5.83 -2.40 -43.30
CA LEU A 861 -7.12 -3.11 -43.39
C LEU A 861 -7.29 -4.10 -42.23
N SER A 862 -6.21 -4.78 -41.82
CA SER A 862 -6.25 -5.74 -40.72
C SER A 862 -6.61 -5.07 -39.39
N ASP A 863 -6.03 -3.89 -39.13
CA ASP A 863 -6.31 -3.12 -37.91
C ASP A 863 -7.76 -2.64 -37.85
N ALA A 864 -8.38 -2.42 -39.03
CA ALA A 864 -9.73 -1.91 -39.17
C ALA A 864 -10.82 -2.97 -39.26
N ILE A 865 -10.49 -4.25 -39.18
CA ILE A 865 -11.47 -5.34 -39.05
C ILE A 865 -12.02 -5.34 -37.63
N HIS A 866 -13.32 -5.20 -37.44
CA HIS A 866 -13.97 -5.15 -36.12
C HIS A 866 -14.76 -6.43 -35.81
N GLY A 867 -14.85 -7.36 -36.75
CA GLY A 867 -15.42 -8.67 -36.51
C GLY A 867 -15.46 -9.56 -37.76
N THR A 868 -15.71 -10.84 -37.53
CA THR A 868 -15.81 -11.87 -38.58
C THR A 868 -17.15 -12.59 -38.43
N LEU A 869 -17.86 -12.79 -39.54
CA LEU A 869 -19.02 -13.69 -39.59
C LEU A 869 -18.93 -14.58 -40.82
N GLY A 870 -19.47 -15.79 -40.74
CA GLY A 870 -19.53 -16.68 -41.89
C GLY A 870 -20.57 -17.78 -41.72
N VAL A 871 -20.60 -18.67 -42.70
CA VAL A 871 -21.44 -19.88 -42.68
C VAL A 871 -20.51 -21.06 -42.70
N VAL A 872 -20.83 -22.06 -41.88
CA VAL A 872 -20.15 -23.35 -41.96
C VAL A 872 -21.10 -24.36 -42.61
N THR A 873 -20.58 -25.07 -43.63
CA THR A 873 -21.29 -26.13 -44.35
C THR A 873 -20.55 -27.44 -44.21
N ASP A 874 -21.28 -28.54 -44.05
CA ASP A 874 -20.69 -29.89 -44.08
C ASP A 874 -20.22 -30.29 -45.49
N ASP A 875 -19.54 -31.44 -45.61
CA ASP A 875 -19.05 -32.02 -46.87
C ASP A 875 -20.16 -32.27 -47.90
N SER A 876 -21.42 -32.34 -47.45
CA SER A 876 -22.59 -32.52 -48.31
C SER A 876 -23.15 -31.20 -48.85
N GLY A 877 -22.62 -30.06 -48.38
CA GLY A 877 -23.06 -28.71 -48.69
C GLY A 877 -24.30 -28.30 -47.90
N ALA A 878 -24.62 -28.99 -46.80
CA ALA A 878 -25.68 -28.58 -45.89
C ALA A 878 -25.14 -27.56 -44.88
N THR A 879 -25.92 -26.50 -44.62
CA THR A 879 -25.57 -25.51 -43.60
C THR A 879 -25.62 -26.13 -42.21
N VAL A 880 -24.51 -26.03 -41.48
CA VAL A 880 -24.33 -26.51 -40.11
C VAL A 880 -24.56 -25.37 -39.13
N ALA A 881 -23.94 -24.22 -39.37
CA ALA A 881 -24.01 -23.07 -38.49
C ALA A 881 -23.97 -21.74 -39.27
N GLN A 882 -24.66 -20.73 -38.75
CA GLN A 882 -24.74 -19.39 -39.33
C GLN A 882 -24.25 -18.36 -38.30
N GLY A 883 -23.13 -17.69 -38.59
CA GLY A 883 -22.54 -16.73 -37.69
C GLY A 883 -23.32 -15.41 -37.57
N ALA A 884 -23.23 -14.82 -36.37
CA ALA A 884 -23.63 -13.44 -36.12
C ALA A 884 -22.46 -12.66 -35.52
N GLN A 885 -22.46 -11.33 -35.72
CA GLN A 885 -21.44 -10.43 -35.19
C GLN A 885 -22.04 -9.05 -34.87
N SER A 886 -21.88 -8.61 -33.64
CA SER A 886 -22.23 -7.25 -33.20
C SER A 886 -21.02 -6.32 -33.32
N ILE A 887 -21.22 -5.14 -33.91
CA ILE A 887 -20.20 -4.08 -34.03
C ILE A 887 -20.80 -2.76 -33.54
N PHE A 888 -20.05 -2.04 -32.72
CA PHE A 888 -20.42 -0.67 -32.37
C PHE A 888 -19.97 0.28 -33.46
N LEU A 889 -20.90 1.03 -34.05
CA LEU A 889 -20.63 1.99 -35.12
C LEU A 889 -20.84 3.41 -34.60
N GLU A 890 -19.80 4.24 -34.65
CA GLU A 890 -19.90 5.64 -34.24
C GLU A 890 -20.53 6.54 -35.31
N GLU A 891 -20.92 7.75 -34.92
CA GLU A 891 -21.34 8.79 -35.86
C GLU A 891 -20.29 9.02 -36.95
N GLY A 892 -20.74 9.06 -38.21
CA GLY A 892 -19.89 9.33 -39.37
C GLY A 892 -19.05 8.14 -39.84
N GLN A 893 -19.07 7.01 -39.13
CA GLN A 893 -18.40 5.79 -39.55
C GLN A 893 -19.27 4.94 -40.50
N THR A 894 -18.63 4.06 -41.26
CA THR A 894 -19.27 3.13 -42.19
C THR A 894 -18.66 1.74 -42.05
N VAL A 895 -19.49 0.71 -41.90
CA VAL A 895 -19.05 -0.71 -42.00
C VAL A 895 -19.01 -1.12 -43.47
N ARG A 896 -17.91 -1.77 -43.85
CA ARG A 896 -17.67 -2.36 -45.18
C ARG A 896 -17.24 -3.82 -45.03
N PHE A 897 -17.16 -4.52 -46.17
CA PHE A 897 -17.05 -5.97 -46.22
C PHE A 897 -15.82 -6.40 -47.03
N ALA A 898 -15.06 -7.34 -46.48
CA ALA A 898 -13.99 -8.06 -47.17
C ALA A 898 -14.19 -9.58 -47.01
N GLN A 899 -13.65 -10.38 -47.91
CA GLN A 899 -13.68 -11.84 -47.82
C GLN A 899 -12.35 -12.35 -47.28
N LEU A 900 -12.37 -13.14 -46.20
CA LEU A 900 -11.24 -13.98 -45.79
C LEU A 900 -11.36 -15.33 -46.53
N THR A 901 -10.34 -15.66 -47.29
CA THR A 901 -10.26 -16.95 -48.02
C THR A 901 -9.64 -18.04 -47.15
N GLY A 902 -9.86 -19.31 -47.50
CA GLY A 902 -9.21 -20.47 -46.86
C GLY A 902 -7.68 -20.44 -46.86
N ALA A 903 -7.05 -19.61 -47.71
CA ALA A 903 -5.61 -19.40 -47.78
C ALA A 903 -5.12 -18.13 -47.03
N ASP A 904 -5.89 -17.63 -46.07
CA ASP A 904 -5.58 -16.46 -45.23
C ASP A 904 -5.33 -15.15 -46.00
N THR A 905 -5.96 -15.01 -47.17
CA THR A 905 -5.93 -13.75 -47.93
C THR A 905 -7.23 -13.00 -47.82
N ILE A 906 -7.13 -11.68 -47.60
CA ILE A 906 -8.26 -10.75 -47.47
C ILE A 906 -8.52 -10.09 -48.83
N ASP A 907 -9.70 -10.30 -49.41
CA ASP A 907 -10.14 -9.73 -50.68
C ASP A 907 -11.30 -8.75 -50.48
N SER A 908 -11.06 -7.46 -50.68
CA SER A 908 -12.07 -6.40 -50.58
C SER A 908 -12.69 -6.01 -51.94
N THR A 909 -12.42 -6.75 -53.01
CA THR A 909 -12.82 -6.39 -54.39
C THR A 909 -14.14 -7.01 -54.85
N LYS A 910 -14.81 -7.79 -53.99
CA LYS A 910 -16.08 -8.44 -54.32
C LYS A 910 -17.22 -7.44 -54.45
N THR A 911 -18.30 -7.88 -55.11
CA THR A 911 -19.49 -7.05 -55.31
C THR A 911 -20.38 -7.09 -54.06
N VAL A 912 -20.84 -5.92 -53.62
CA VAL A 912 -21.82 -5.76 -52.54
C VAL A 912 -23.12 -5.19 -53.08
N SER A 913 -24.26 -5.74 -52.65
CA SER A 913 -25.60 -5.18 -52.84
C SER A 913 -26.23 -4.95 -51.48
N ILE A 914 -26.80 -3.78 -51.24
CA ILE A 914 -27.36 -3.39 -49.94
C ILE A 914 -28.79 -2.89 -50.19
N ASN A 915 -29.78 -3.58 -49.63
CA ASN A 915 -31.20 -3.29 -49.85
C ASN A 915 -31.92 -3.12 -48.50
N PRO A 916 -32.74 -2.08 -48.31
CA PRO A 916 -33.53 -1.92 -47.10
C PRO A 916 -34.65 -2.97 -47.03
N ALA A 917 -34.88 -3.53 -45.85
CA ALA A 917 -36.00 -4.39 -45.54
C ALA A 917 -37.21 -3.59 -44.99
N GLN A 918 -38.37 -4.25 -44.82
CA GLN A 918 -39.60 -3.59 -44.37
C GLN A 918 -39.63 -3.26 -42.87
N ASP A 919 -38.81 -3.93 -42.08
CA ASP A 919 -38.71 -3.81 -40.62
C ASP A 919 -37.65 -2.78 -40.17
N GLY A 920 -36.95 -2.14 -41.11
CA GLY A 920 -35.88 -1.19 -40.83
C GLY A 920 -34.48 -1.80 -40.81
N SER A 921 -34.36 -3.13 -40.94
CA SER A 921 -33.09 -3.80 -41.20
C SER A 921 -32.62 -3.65 -42.65
N TYR A 922 -31.42 -4.14 -42.95
CA TYR A 922 -30.86 -4.18 -44.30
C TYR A 922 -30.46 -5.60 -44.69
N GLU A 923 -30.80 -6.00 -45.91
CA GLU A 923 -30.28 -7.21 -46.56
C GLU A 923 -29.05 -6.84 -47.39
N ILE A 924 -27.93 -7.48 -47.07
CA ILE A 924 -26.62 -7.24 -47.66
C ILE A 924 -26.19 -8.53 -48.34
N VAL A 925 -26.05 -8.48 -49.66
CA VAL A 925 -25.49 -9.60 -50.41
C VAL A 925 -24.05 -9.24 -50.76
N TYR A 926 -23.10 -9.84 -50.06
CA TYR A 926 -21.68 -9.72 -50.35
C TYR A 926 -21.19 -11.00 -51.03
N ASN A 927 -20.85 -10.89 -52.32
CA ASN A 927 -20.60 -12.05 -53.17
C ASN A 927 -21.79 -13.04 -53.16
N ASN A 928 -21.66 -14.17 -52.45
CA ASN A 928 -22.64 -15.26 -52.36
C ASN A 928 -23.26 -15.40 -50.95
N VAL A 929 -22.91 -14.50 -50.01
CA VAL A 929 -23.37 -14.53 -48.62
C VAL A 929 -24.43 -13.43 -48.42
N SER A 930 -25.60 -13.82 -47.93
CA SER A 930 -26.67 -12.90 -47.55
C SER A 930 -26.64 -12.62 -46.06
N ILE A 931 -26.40 -11.37 -45.69
CA ILE A 931 -26.27 -10.88 -44.32
C ILE A 931 -27.43 -9.93 -44.02
N THR A 932 -28.04 -10.07 -42.85
CA THR A 932 -28.97 -9.08 -42.32
C THR A 932 -28.24 -8.15 -41.37
N ALA A 933 -28.47 -6.84 -41.49
CA ALA A 933 -27.94 -5.83 -40.57
C ALA A 933 -29.08 -5.08 -39.87
N SER A 934 -29.05 -5.03 -38.54
CA SER A 934 -30.05 -4.34 -37.71
C SER A 934 -29.41 -3.67 -36.51
N VAL A 935 -29.99 -2.54 -36.06
CA VAL A 935 -29.57 -1.93 -34.79
C VAL A 935 -30.02 -2.82 -33.63
N GLN A 936 -29.07 -3.19 -32.78
CA GLN A 936 -29.27 -4.04 -31.63
C GLN A 936 -28.47 -3.50 -30.44
N ASN A 937 -28.95 -2.38 -29.89
CA ASN A 937 -28.29 -1.75 -28.74
C ASN A 937 -28.30 -2.62 -27.48
N THR A 938 -29.25 -3.55 -27.33
CA THR A 938 -29.25 -4.52 -26.23
C THR A 938 -28.53 -5.79 -26.66
N LEU A 939 -27.28 -5.95 -26.23
CA LEU A 939 -26.48 -7.14 -26.54
C LEU A 939 -27.05 -8.37 -25.81
N ASP A 940 -27.09 -9.50 -26.50
CA ASP A 940 -27.47 -10.78 -25.90
C ASP A 940 -26.27 -11.45 -25.19
N GLY A 941 -26.49 -12.62 -24.61
CA GLY A 941 -25.44 -13.35 -23.89
C GLY A 941 -24.25 -13.79 -24.76
N ALA A 942 -24.48 -14.09 -26.05
CA ALA A 942 -23.41 -14.48 -26.97
C ALA A 942 -22.57 -13.25 -27.34
N ALA A 943 -23.22 -12.14 -27.69
CA ALA A 943 -22.57 -10.87 -27.96
C ALA A 943 -21.79 -10.39 -26.74
N MET A 944 -22.30 -10.51 -25.52
CA MET A 944 -21.55 -10.14 -24.32
C MET A 944 -20.29 -11.01 -24.12
N LEU A 945 -20.39 -12.33 -24.26
CA LEU A 945 -19.25 -13.25 -24.11
C LEU A 945 -18.15 -13.02 -25.18
N ALA A 946 -18.53 -12.62 -26.39
CA ALA A 946 -17.63 -12.36 -27.52
C ALA A 946 -16.82 -11.05 -27.41
N ASP A 947 -16.89 -10.37 -26.27
CA ASP A 947 -16.20 -9.10 -26.03
C ASP A 947 -14.68 -9.20 -26.16
N ALA A 948 -14.07 -10.31 -25.72
CA ALA A 948 -12.63 -10.56 -25.93
C ALA A 948 -12.27 -10.68 -27.42
N GLN A 949 -13.12 -11.34 -28.22
CA GLN A 949 -12.93 -11.52 -29.66
C GLN A 949 -12.98 -10.18 -30.39
N ARG A 950 -13.91 -9.28 -30.00
CA ARG A 950 -13.99 -7.94 -30.60
C ARG A 950 -12.77 -7.08 -30.30
N GLN A 951 -12.17 -7.24 -29.12
CA GLN A 951 -10.99 -6.47 -28.72
C GLN A 951 -9.71 -6.99 -29.36
N LEU A 952 -9.52 -8.31 -29.41
CA LEU A 952 -8.25 -8.94 -29.76
C LEU A 952 -8.23 -9.60 -31.14
N ASP A 953 -9.39 -9.86 -31.74
CA ASP A 953 -9.56 -10.67 -32.96
C ASP A 953 -8.87 -12.02 -32.86
N MET A 954 -9.15 -12.67 -31.73
CA MET A 954 -8.66 -14.00 -31.41
C MET A 954 -9.81 -14.84 -30.87
N PRO A 955 -9.82 -16.16 -31.14
CA PRO A 955 -10.82 -17.07 -30.59
C PRO A 955 -10.58 -17.30 -29.09
N LEU A 956 -10.96 -16.31 -28.29
CA LEU A 956 -10.81 -16.26 -26.83
C LEU A 956 -12.15 -15.93 -26.18
N VAL A 957 -12.36 -16.41 -24.96
CA VAL A 957 -13.46 -15.98 -24.08
C VAL A 957 -12.92 -15.63 -22.71
N TYR A 958 -13.52 -14.64 -22.04
CA TYR A 958 -13.22 -14.32 -20.65
C TYR A 958 -14.30 -14.88 -19.74
N VAL A 959 -13.92 -15.72 -18.78
CA VAL A 959 -14.85 -16.42 -17.89
C VAL A 959 -14.31 -16.48 -16.45
N GLU A 960 -15.22 -16.52 -15.48
CA GLU A 960 -14.87 -16.67 -14.05
C GLU A 960 -14.76 -18.13 -13.64
N GLN A 961 -13.94 -18.40 -12.62
CA GLN A 961 -13.90 -19.71 -11.98
C GLN A 961 -15.31 -20.12 -11.51
N GLY A 962 -15.72 -21.34 -11.84
CA GLY A 962 -17.04 -21.88 -11.54
C GLY A 962 -18.15 -21.44 -12.51
N ALA A 963 -17.87 -20.57 -13.49
CA ALA A 963 -18.82 -20.27 -14.55
C ALA A 963 -19.16 -21.54 -15.35
N THR A 964 -20.38 -21.61 -15.86
CA THR A 964 -20.84 -22.73 -16.70
C THR A 964 -21.11 -22.24 -18.11
N VAL A 965 -20.39 -22.81 -19.07
CA VAL A 965 -20.47 -22.50 -20.50
C VAL A 965 -21.11 -23.69 -21.21
N ASN A 966 -22.25 -23.47 -21.86
CA ASN A 966 -22.86 -24.47 -22.74
C ASN A 966 -22.08 -24.53 -24.04
N ILE A 967 -21.90 -25.74 -24.54
CA ILE A 967 -21.11 -26.02 -25.73
C ILE A 967 -22.02 -26.73 -26.72
N ASN A 968 -22.32 -26.05 -27.82
CA ASN A 968 -22.95 -26.68 -28.97
C ASN A 968 -21.84 -27.05 -29.94
N ALA A 969 -21.93 -28.24 -30.53
CA ALA A 969 -20.95 -28.68 -31.51
C ALA A 969 -21.59 -29.54 -32.59
N ASP A 970 -21.05 -29.44 -33.79
CA ASP A 970 -21.25 -30.40 -34.87
C ASP A 970 -19.89 -30.92 -35.33
N VAL A 971 -19.88 -32.15 -35.84
CA VAL A 971 -18.66 -32.92 -36.10
C VAL A 971 -18.82 -33.59 -37.45
N ASN A 972 -17.96 -33.20 -38.38
CA ASN A 972 -17.90 -33.72 -39.73
C ASN A 972 -16.50 -34.28 -40.04
N THR A 973 -16.01 -35.17 -39.17
CA THR A 973 -14.71 -35.82 -39.35
C THR A 973 -14.81 -37.35 -39.22
N VAL A 974 -13.84 -38.05 -39.82
CA VAL A 974 -13.61 -39.49 -39.63
C VAL A 974 -12.65 -39.80 -38.48
N GLN A 975 -12.00 -38.79 -37.88
CA GLN A 975 -11.07 -38.94 -36.75
C GLN A 975 -11.80 -38.84 -35.41
N THR A 976 -11.26 -39.53 -34.39
CA THR A 976 -11.66 -39.24 -33.01
C THR A 976 -10.83 -38.08 -32.44
N ASN A 977 -11.42 -36.89 -32.39
CA ASN A 977 -10.77 -35.67 -31.88
C ASN A 977 -11.18 -35.40 -30.42
N SER A 978 -10.41 -34.58 -29.71
CA SER A 978 -10.82 -34.04 -28.41
C SER A 978 -10.74 -32.52 -28.41
N ILE A 979 -11.70 -31.86 -27.77
CA ILE A 979 -11.59 -30.44 -27.41
C ILE A 979 -11.34 -30.28 -25.92
N GLY A 980 -10.60 -29.24 -25.57
CA GLY A 980 -10.57 -28.65 -24.24
C GLY A 980 -10.26 -27.17 -24.32
N PHE A 981 -10.13 -26.54 -23.15
CA PHE A 981 -9.80 -25.12 -23.04
C PHE A 981 -8.55 -24.95 -22.18
N VAL A 982 -7.69 -24.00 -22.54
CA VAL A 982 -6.54 -23.61 -21.72
C VAL A 982 -6.69 -22.16 -21.32
N ARG A 983 -6.38 -21.84 -20.06
CA ARG A 983 -6.23 -20.46 -19.62
C ARG A 983 -4.97 -19.89 -20.23
N VAL A 984 -5.07 -18.71 -20.84
CA VAL A 984 -3.95 -17.97 -21.42
C VAL A 984 -3.76 -16.65 -20.69
N ASP A 985 -2.53 -16.17 -20.66
CA ASP A 985 -2.20 -14.86 -20.11
C ASP A 985 -2.20 -13.85 -21.26
N VAL A 986 -3.10 -12.87 -21.17
CA VAL A 986 -3.19 -11.75 -22.12
C VAL A 986 -2.55 -10.52 -21.47
N ALA A 987 -1.44 -10.06 -22.04
CA ALA A 987 -0.74 -8.87 -21.58
C ALA A 987 -1.50 -7.58 -21.94
N LEU A 988 -1.09 -6.47 -21.31
CA LEU A 988 -1.63 -5.12 -21.55
C LEU A 988 -1.41 -4.64 -22.99
N ASP A 989 -0.44 -5.21 -23.71
CA ASP A 989 -0.18 -4.93 -25.13
C ASP A 989 -0.93 -5.88 -26.08
N GLY A 990 -1.76 -6.77 -25.54
CA GLY A 990 -2.53 -7.77 -26.29
C GLY A 990 -1.76 -9.04 -26.66
N SER A 991 -0.49 -9.17 -26.28
CA SER A 991 0.26 -10.40 -26.50
C SER A 991 -0.28 -11.55 -25.64
N VAL A 992 -0.28 -12.77 -26.21
CA VAL A 992 -0.85 -13.96 -25.58
C VAL A 992 0.23 -14.98 -25.30
N THR A 993 0.27 -15.47 -24.07
CA THR A 993 1.19 -16.53 -23.62
C THR A 993 0.47 -17.61 -22.85
N LEU A 994 1.11 -18.77 -22.69
CA LEU A 994 0.64 -19.84 -21.83
C LEU A 994 1.59 -19.97 -20.64
N ASN A 995 1.16 -19.51 -19.46
CA ASN A 995 1.98 -19.47 -18.25
C ASN A 995 3.30 -18.71 -18.49
N GLY A 996 3.22 -17.54 -19.13
CA GLY A 996 4.36 -16.69 -19.50
C GLY A 996 5.22 -17.17 -20.68
N GLU A 997 4.89 -18.30 -21.31
CA GLU A 997 5.61 -18.79 -22.49
C GLU A 997 4.87 -18.43 -23.78
N ALA A 998 5.59 -17.80 -24.73
CA ALA A 998 5.06 -17.50 -26.05
C ALA A 998 4.69 -18.79 -26.82
N PHE A 999 3.66 -18.69 -27.64
CA PHE A 999 3.21 -19.83 -28.44
C PHE A 999 4.29 -20.27 -29.43
N ALA A 1000 4.51 -21.58 -29.54
CA ALA A 1000 5.59 -22.13 -30.35
C ALA A 1000 5.24 -23.49 -30.95
N ASN A 1001 5.61 -23.70 -32.22
CA ASN A 1001 5.50 -24.98 -32.89
C ASN A 1001 6.61 -25.95 -32.42
N THR A 1002 6.49 -26.47 -31.19
CA THR A 1002 7.41 -27.46 -30.62
C THR A 1002 6.67 -28.54 -29.83
N ASP A 1003 7.23 -29.74 -29.75
CA ASP A 1003 6.67 -30.83 -28.93
C ASP A 1003 6.61 -30.48 -27.43
N ALA A 1004 7.58 -29.68 -26.96
CA ALA A 1004 7.64 -29.22 -25.58
C ALA A 1004 6.46 -28.29 -25.24
N PHE A 1005 6.17 -27.33 -26.12
CA PHE A 1005 5.03 -26.42 -25.95
C PHE A 1005 3.71 -27.18 -26.01
N ARG A 1006 3.50 -28.06 -27.00
CA ARG A 1006 2.29 -28.91 -27.09
C ARG A 1006 2.07 -29.74 -25.83
N SER A 1007 3.14 -30.32 -25.27
CA SER A 1007 3.05 -31.07 -24.01
C SER A 1007 2.65 -30.21 -22.82
N LYS A 1008 3.01 -28.91 -22.81
CA LYS A 1008 2.59 -27.96 -21.78
C LYS A 1008 1.12 -27.57 -21.95
N VAL A 1009 0.67 -27.31 -23.18
CA VAL A 1009 -0.75 -27.06 -23.51
C VAL A 1009 -1.64 -28.17 -22.95
N VAL A 1010 -1.32 -29.44 -23.24
CA VAL A 1010 -2.12 -30.59 -22.77
C VAL A 1010 -2.15 -30.69 -21.24
N LYS A 1011 -1.07 -30.30 -20.55
CA LYS A 1011 -1.03 -30.27 -19.07
C LYS A 1011 -1.78 -29.08 -18.48
N ALA A 1012 -1.93 -28.01 -19.24
CA ALA A 1012 -2.58 -26.77 -18.84
C ALA A 1012 -4.09 -26.75 -19.18
N LEU A 1013 -4.62 -27.82 -19.77
CA LEU A 1013 -6.06 -27.95 -20.03
C LEU A 1013 -6.84 -27.79 -18.72
N ASP A 1014 -7.94 -27.04 -18.80
CA ASP A 1014 -8.84 -26.85 -17.68
C ASP A 1014 -9.37 -28.21 -17.22
N GLY A 1015 -9.11 -28.54 -15.95
CA GLY A 1015 -9.50 -29.83 -15.39
C GLY A 1015 -11.02 -30.06 -15.38
N GLY A 1016 -11.79 -29.00 -15.58
CA GLY A 1016 -13.25 -29.04 -15.65
C GLY A 1016 -13.79 -29.54 -16.99
N TYR A 1017 -12.98 -29.60 -18.06
CA TYR A 1017 -13.50 -29.97 -19.37
C TYR A 1017 -12.48 -30.55 -20.35
N ARG A 1018 -12.77 -31.78 -20.78
CA ARG A 1018 -12.22 -32.40 -21.98
C ARG A 1018 -13.29 -33.31 -22.56
N TYR A 1019 -13.56 -33.18 -23.85
CA TYR A 1019 -14.59 -33.97 -24.52
C TYR A 1019 -14.08 -34.58 -25.81
N GLU A 1020 -14.38 -35.86 -26.04
CA GLU A 1020 -14.00 -36.61 -27.24
C GLU A 1020 -15.17 -36.63 -28.24
N PHE A 1021 -14.87 -36.28 -29.49
CA PHE A 1021 -15.76 -36.31 -30.64
C PHE A 1021 -15.35 -37.45 -31.56
N GLY A 1022 -16.29 -38.31 -31.97
CA GLY A 1022 -16.00 -39.41 -32.90
C GLY A 1022 -17.23 -40.00 -33.60
N ASP A 1023 -18.44 -39.61 -33.20
CA ASP A 1023 -19.70 -39.99 -33.84
C ASP A 1023 -20.59 -38.74 -33.98
N ALA A 1024 -21.21 -38.53 -35.16
CA ALA A 1024 -22.12 -37.41 -35.40
C ALA A 1024 -23.39 -37.47 -34.50
N GLY A 1025 -23.87 -36.31 -34.04
CA GLY A 1025 -25.16 -36.17 -33.37
C GLY A 1025 -25.19 -36.31 -31.83
N ILE A 1026 -24.07 -36.11 -31.13
CA ILE A 1026 -24.01 -36.08 -29.66
C ILE A 1026 -23.77 -34.65 -29.17
N THR A 1027 -24.66 -34.14 -28.31
CA THR A 1027 -24.50 -32.84 -27.66
C THR A 1027 -23.43 -32.91 -26.56
N PRO A 1028 -22.37 -32.07 -26.61
CA PRO A 1028 -21.37 -32.02 -25.55
C PRO A 1028 -21.97 -31.61 -24.19
N PRO A 1029 -21.39 -32.05 -23.07
CA PRO A 1029 -21.76 -31.51 -21.77
C PRO A 1029 -21.33 -30.04 -21.65
N ALA A 1030 -21.95 -29.30 -20.73
CA ALA A 1030 -21.49 -27.96 -20.40
C ALA A 1030 -20.10 -28.01 -19.73
N TRP A 1031 -19.27 -27.01 -20.03
CA TRP A 1031 -18.00 -26.78 -19.37
C TRP A 1031 -18.21 -25.97 -18.08
N THR A 1032 -17.82 -26.53 -16.94
CA THR A 1032 -17.66 -25.75 -15.71
C THR A 1032 -16.18 -25.40 -15.55
N VAL A 1033 -15.87 -24.10 -15.51
CA VAL A 1033 -14.50 -23.59 -15.41
C VAL A 1033 -13.89 -24.01 -14.07
N ALA A 1034 -12.92 -24.92 -14.06
CA ALA A 1034 -12.27 -25.40 -12.84
C ALA A 1034 -11.08 -24.52 -12.43
N GLY A 1035 -10.36 -23.99 -13.40
CA GLY A 1035 -9.21 -23.10 -13.26
C GLY A 1035 -9.59 -21.70 -12.81
N HIS A 1036 -8.59 -20.83 -12.69
CA HIS A 1036 -8.77 -19.44 -12.27
C HIS A 1036 -9.55 -18.62 -13.31
N SER A 1037 -10.22 -17.56 -12.86
CA SER A 1037 -10.84 -16.57 -13.76
C SER A 1037 -9.81 -16.00 -14.75
N GLY A 1038 -10.22 -15.75 -15.99
CA GLY A 1038 -9.33 -15.19 -17.01
C GLY A 1038 -9.75 -15.49 -18.45
N PHE A 1039 -8.81 -15.31 -19.38
CA PHE A 1039 -8.98 -15.63 -20.80
C PHE A 1039 -8.74 -17.11 -21.05
N TYR A 1040 -9.63 -17.74 -21.81
CA TYR A 1040 -9.51 -19.13 -22.21
C TYR A 1040 -9.53 -19.26 -23.72
N ALA A 1041 -8.64 -20.09 -24.23
CA ALA A 1041 -8.51 -20.45 -25.64
C ALA A 1041 -8.95 -21.90 -25.86
N PRO A 1042 -9.68 -22.21 -26.96
CA PRO A 1042 -9.96 -23.57 -27.34
C PRO A 1042 -8.69 -24.29 -27.81
N VAL A 1043 -8.62 -25.59 -27.56
CA VAL A 1043 -7.54 -26.48 -27.99
C VAL A 1043 -8.14 -27.74 -28.58
N ILE A 1044 -7.69 -28.12 -29.77
CA ILE A 1044 -8.02 -29.41 -30.39
C ILE A 1044 -6.84 -30.36 -30.30
N MET A 1045 -7.15 -31.62 -29.96
CA MET A 1045 -6.22 -32.74 -29.97
C MET A 1045 -6.75 -33.79 -30.94
N THR A 1046 -5.95 -34.20 -31.92
CA THR A 1046 -6.37 -35.11 -32.98
C THR A 1046 -6.06 -36.57 -32.64
N GLU A 1047 -6.68 -37.52 -33.34
CA GLU A 1047 -6.35 -38.95 -33.22
C GLU A 1047 -4.89 -39.23 -33.57
N THR A 1048 -4.33 -38.46 -34.52
CA THR A 1048 -2.92 -38.55 -34.95
C THR A 1048 -1.93 -37.96 -33.93
N GLY A 1049 -2.42 -37.33 -32.85
CA GLY A 1049 -1.62 -36.78 -31.77
C GLY A 1049 -1.14 -35.34 -32.00
N ASN A 1050 -1.69 -34.63 -32.99
CA ASN A 1050 -1.49 -33.20 -33.12
C ASN A 1050 -2.24 -32.45 -32.01
N VAL A 1051 -1.70 -31.30 -31.61
CA VAL A 1051 -2.33 -30.38 -30.66
C VAL A 1051 -2.34 -29.01 -31.33
N PHE A 1052 -3.53 -28.50 -31.60
CA PHE A 1052 -3.75 -27.23 -32.27
C PHE A 1052 -4.24 -26.18 -31.27
N VAL A 1053 -3.61 -25.01 -31.33
CA VAL A 1053 -3.92 -23.83 -30.52
C VAL A 1053 -4.26 -22.66 -31.45
N ILE A 1054 -4.68 -21.54 -30.87
CA ILE A 1054 -5.03 -20.34 -31.63
C ILE A 1054 -3.81 -19.76 -32.38
N GLY A 1055 -4.04 -19.11 -33.52
CA GLY A 1055 -2.99 -18.53 -34.37
C GLY A 1055 -2.30 -19.52 -35.31
N ASP A 1056 -1.17 -19.10 -35.90
CA ASP A 1056 -0.45 -19.81 -36.98
C ASP A 1056 0.74 -20.65 -36.48
N THR A 1057 1.04 -20.61 -35.18
CA THR A 1057 2.18 -21.30 -34.55
C THR A 1057 1.95 -22.82 -34.35
N ASN A 1058 1.11 -23.41 -35.19
CA ASN A 1058 0.76 -24.82 -35.19
C ASN A 1058 1.69 -25.65 -36.08
N ASN A 1059 1.55 -26.98 -36.00
CA ASN A 1059 2.29 -27.90 -36.85
C ASN A 1059 1.91 -27.68 -38.34
N GLY A 1060 2.84 -27.18 -39.15
CA GLY A 1060 2.57 -26.79 -40.54
C GLY A 1060 2.52 -25.27 -40.77
N GLY A 1061 2.49 -24.46 -39.70
CA GLY A 1061 2.55 -23.00 -39.79
C GLY A 1061 1.25 -22.34 -40.28
N ALA A 1062 0.10 -22.98 -40.04
CA ALA A 1062 -1.21 -22.52 -40.47
C ALA A 1062 -2.15 -22.35 -39.27
N GLU A 1063 -3.21 -21.54 -39.44
CA GLU A 1063 -4.34 -21.49 -38.54
C GLU A 1063 -5.12 -22.81 -38.59
N HIS A 1064 -5.57 -23.30 -37.43
CA HIS A 1064 -6.43 -24.50 -37.31
C HIS A 1064 -7.72 -24.23 -36.53
N ILE A 1065 -7.90 -23.00 -36.05
CA ILE A 1065 -9.05 -22.56 -35.27
C ILE A 1065 -9.47 -21.20 -35.82
N ARG A 1066 -10.64 -21.14 -36.44
CA ARG A 1066 -11.14 -19.95 -37.13
C ARG A 1066 -12.44 -19.44 -36.53
N MET A 1067 -12.57 -18.13 -36.40
CA MET A 1067 -13.82 -17.49 -35.98
C MET A 1067 -14.79 -17.38 -37.16
N PHE A 1068 -16.03 -17.81 -36.97
CA PHE A 1068 -17.14 -17.65 -37.91
C PHE A 1068 -18.26 -16.75 -37.37
N GLY A 1069 -18.11 -16.20 -36.17
CA GLY A 1069 -19.07 -15.35 -35.50
C GLY A 1069 -18.79 -15.29 -34.00
N GLU A 1070 -19.68 -14.64 -33.26
CA GLU A 1070 -19.58 -14.48 -31.81
C GLU A 1070 -19.55 -15.85 -31.10
N ASN A 1071 -18.39 -16.17 -30.51
CA ASN A 1071 -18.10 -17.44 -29.84
C ASN A 1071 -18.31 -18.70 -30.71
N MET A 1072 -18.29 -18.55 -32.03
CA MET A 1072 -18.37 -19.64 -32.99
C MET A 1072 -17.00 -19.90 -33.61
N PHE A 1073 -16.49 -21.11 -33.41
CA PHE A 1073 -15.18 -21.54 -33.86
C PHE A 1073 -15.29 -22.77 -34.76
N GLY A 1074 -14.78 -22.67 -35.98
CA GLY A 1074 -14.56 -23.81 -36.86
C GLY A 1074 -13.13 -24.30 -36.74
N PHE A 1075 -12.93 -25.60 -36.86
CA PHE A 1075 -11.64 -26.23 -36.63
C PHE A 1075 -11.25 -27.14 -37.80
N GLU A 1076 -9.95 -27.22 -38.02
CA GLU A 1076 -9.31 -28.12 -38.99
C GLU A 1076 -8.48 -29.18 -38.25
N ASP A 1077 -8.73 -30.46 -38.51
CA ASP A 1077 -8.15 -31.58 -37.76
C ASP A 1077 -6.97 -32.29 -38.44
N LEU A 1078 -6.65 -31.88 -39.67
CA LEU A 1078 -5.48 -32.35 -40.44
C LEU A 1078 -4.46 -31.22 -40.61
N THR A 1079 -3.18 -31.56 -40.63
CA THR A 1079 -2.13 -30.62 -41.08
C THR A 1079 -2.09 -30.53 -42.61
N ALA A 1080 -1.44 -29.48 -43.14
CA ALA A 1080 -1.14 -29.40 -44.58
C ALA A 1080 -0.38 -30.64 -45.11
N SER A 1081 0.45 -31.27 -44.27
CA SER A 1081 1.17 -32.50 -44.62
C SER A 1081 0.29 -33.75 -44.69
N GLU A 1082 -0.88 -33.69 -44.06
CA GLU A 1082 -1.91 -34.73 -44.05
C GLU A 1082 -2.98 -34.50 -45.14
N ASN A 1083 -2.82 -33.45 -45.96
CA ASN A 1083 -3.75 -32.99 -47.01
C ASN A 1083 -5.05 -32.38 -46.50
N SER A 1084 -4.97 -31.63 -45.41
CA SER A 1084 -6.00 -30.66 -45.02
C SER A 1084 -6.47 -29.79 -46.19
N ASP A 1085 -7.77 -29.59 -46.29
CA ASP A 1085 -8.41 -28.69 -47.26
C ASP A 1085 -8.76 -27.31 -46.67
N PHE A 1086 -8.59 -27.14 -45.35
CA PHE A 1086 -8.70 -25.86 -44.64
C PHE A 1086 -10.06 -25.21 -44.87
N ASP A 1087 -11.12 -26.01 -44.82
CA ASP A 1087 -12.50 -25.54 -44.82
C ASP A 1087 -13.06 -25.36 -43.40
N TYR A 1088 -12.33 -25.79 -42.36
CA TYR A 1088 -12.65 -25.55 -40.94
C TYR A 1088 -14.03 -26.08 -40.52
N ASN A 1089 -14.55 -27.11 -41.20
CA ASN A 1089 -15.84 -27.72 -40.88
C ASN A 1089 -15.73 -29.06 -40.12
N ASP A 1090 -14.52 -29.60 -39.91
CA ASP A 1090 -14.29 -30.90 -39.27
C ASP A 1090 -14.94 -30.97 -37.88
N VAL A 1091 -14.80 -29.88 -37.13
CA VAL A 1091 -15.52 -29.63 -35.88
C VAL A 1091 -15.93 -28.17 -35.89
N VAL A 1092 -17.18 -27.89 -35.53
CA VAL A 1092 -17.69 -26.54 -35.30
C VAL A 1092 -18.19 -26.46 -33.88
N VAL A 1093 -17.80 -25.42 -33.14
CA VAL A 1093 -18.21 -25.22 -31.75
C VAL A 1093 -18.76 -23.83 -31.54
N GLU A 1094 -19.84 -23.73 -30.79
CA GLU A 1094 -20.41 -22.48 -30.28
C GLU A 1094 -20.41 -22.51 -28.76
N LEU A 1095 -19.98 -21.41 -28.13
CA LEU A 1095 -20.00 -21.25 -26.67
C LEU A 1095 -21.09 -20.26 -26.24
N LEU A 1096 -21.91 -20.68 -25.27
CA LEU A 1096 -22.98 -19.85 -24.69
C LEU A 1096 -22.87 -19.82 -23.16
N LEU A 1097 -22.76 -18.64 -22.57
CA LEU A 1097 -22.69 -18.51 -21.11
C LEU A 1097 -24.05 -18.85 -20.46
N SER A 1098 -24.06 -19.81 -19.53
CA SER A 1098 -25.29 -20.23 -18.86
C SER A 1098 -25.84 -19.14 -17.94
N GLY A 1099 -27.16 -18.95 -17.93
CA GLY A 1099 -27.84 -18.04 -17.01
C GLY A 1099 -27.93 -16.58 -17.46
N VAL A 1100 -27.45 -16.26 -18.67
CA VAL A 1100 -27.68 -14.96 -19.33
C VAL A 1100 -28.86 -15.08 -20.30
N THR A 1101 -29.75 -14.08 -20.34
CA THR A 1101 -30.95 -14.10 -21.17
C THR A 1101 -30.66 -13.75 -22.63
N GLY A 1102 -31.30 -14.45 -23.58
CA GLY A 1102 -31.38 -14.03 -24.98
C GLY A 1102 -30.47 -14.77 -25.97
N ALA A 1103 -29.59 -15.66 -25.51
CA ALA A 1103 -28.74 -16.45 -26.41
C ALA A 1103 -29.57 -17.50 -27.19
N GLU A 1104 -29.72 -17.32 -28.50
CA GLU A 1104 -30.22 -18.35 -29.41
C GLU A 1104 -29.02 -19.11 -30.01
N SER A 1105 -29.18 -20.41 -30.29
CA SER A 1105 -28.10 -21.19 -30.91
C SER A 1105 -27.99 -20.83 -32.38
N LEU A 1106 -26.76 -20.68 -32.84
CA LEU A 1106 -26.41 -20.40 -34.23
C LEU A 1106 -26.35 -21.67 -35.13
N PHE A 1107 -26.64 -22.86 -34.57
CA PHE A 1107 -26.80 -24.12 -35.32
C PHE A 1107 -28.20 -24.23 -35.94
N VAL A 1108 -28.28 -24.78 -37.16
CA VAL A 1108 -29.50 -24.81 -38.01
C VAL A 1108 -30.26 -26.15 -37.96
#